data_AF-A0AA44C6W6-F1
#
_entry.id   AF-A0AA44C6W6-F1
#
_cell.length_a   1.000
_cell.length_b   1.000
_cell.length_c   1.000
_cell.angle_alpha   90.00
_cell.angle_beta   90.00
_cell.angle_gamma   90.00
#
_symmetry.space_group_name_H-M   'P 1'
#
loop_
_entity.id
_entity.type
_entity.pdbx_description
1 polymer ?
#
loop_
_entity_poly.entity_id
_entity_poly.type
_entity_poly.pdbx_seq_one_letter_code
_entity_poly.pdbx_strand_id
1 'polypeptide(L)'
;MPSQRKLVGGVRTLSPSGERWAESATEALPAKVTVEFENGDTGFLDMRSARAVHWARMIDKLQRAKQPMYVEIDNETGVITNVRVPRRFKVEGIEPGDHGNLIVRLIPSSALHLLLRSDPNFETMRTSLAAAQLDASERLITETRDEHEIIDVRTPEPAPPGGPGESTPPEDDPSVSEARAKDIFNNMKAESCSPCSPTSDCIPFLFPDDGCWIRAHIMCHLMRTGGPDLTTNPPEDPEKVWIRGLLNAPTANHPDCHVLWGWHVAPTLATVLSAPNDKLVIDPSLSPLPESKDAWKSRQGNPGATLTDSPWTAYNSETDMSSVSLADSYQAMQSYRDELQDRCLDFGPPPYSCTRGCFFIIDRSTFSDGEVEAMLHVATPAIVQSAFYVVVDGFSPNQLGFTVATMLHTPTLNASPAVAGMTITPVRLEFEYPSHLNRRQRLTWVYDITFTNTSGFTSPVAVVTLQASMSTVASTGALYLIQQPNPYEVDGETSWLSTDLRVFQIKQGRPKFGVTMGSDPSAFITQVLTNLNNGTTGGQTFENDISLDQQTSRLELSGTVAGIPVYNFAIAKVRYRSLLTSATDVRVFFRLFPVATTSLEYDQATTYRRHTSGATVVPLLGIKNNAIASIPCFAAPRVNSAVASMRTQTDPANVLTMPPNAGGSEVIRYFGCWLDINQMQPQFPLQPMPGDGPYTSGRQSIQDLIRNEHQCLVSEIAFTPAPAQNGLTPSLSDKLAQRNLAIVQSANPGLVYSRRIPQTFEVRSSSAKQDQDELMFDWGNVPEGSVATVYLPDILADDVLRLAARKYRTHRLIRIDEHTVRFDTGGLNYIPIPFTDANLPGLLTVDLPEGIKKGQVFKVVVRQVAGRPQVATRMFAERSEIAVRYIIGSFQLTIPVSTKAEMLPGQQRLLSNLRWIERAIPANDRWAPAFGKYVAQVAARVDALGGDASRVAPSSSGEWQDARRQCLMLTALAILLIVVFAVGSGVLPIAVATLGGVLILAGLAGVANFWRKNCRPTICQQLRVVLAGSAIGALLLALMMLFGQSTPRIATALIVFACAAATAAVASWSKGCFR
;
A
#
# COMPACT_ATOMS: atom_id res chain seq x y z
N MET A 1 -2.80 11.80 16.86
CA MET A 1 -3.33 10.47 17.23
C MET A 1 -2.18 9.49 17.06
N PRO A 2 -1.66 8.81 18.10
CA PRO A 2 -1.06 7.52 17.82
C PRO A 2 -2.23 6.62 17.41
N SER A 3 -2.24 6.24 16.14
CA SER A 3 -3.21 5.33 15.50
C SER A 3 -3.15 3.90 16.05
N GLN A 4 -2.26 3.66 17.02
CA GLN A 4 -2.20 2.49 17.87
C GLN A 4 -2.19 2.95 19.34
N ARG A 5 -2.85 2.17 20.20
CA ARG A 5 -2.70 2.30 21.65
C ARG A 5 -1.66 1.30 22.14
N LYS A 6 -0.78 1.77 23.01
CA LYS A 6 0.28 0.99 23.66
C LYS A 6 -0.17 0.64 25.06
N LEU A 7 -0.12 -0.64 25.43
CA LEU A 7 -0.52 -1.12 26.75
C LEU A 7 0.59 -1.99 27.32
N VAL A 8 0.83 -1.87 28.62
CA VAL A 8 1.65 -2.82 29.37
C VAL A 8 0.91 -3.23 30.63
N GLY A 9 0.64 -4.52 30.77
CA GLY A 9 -0.11 -5.06 31.90
C GLY A 9 -0.37 -6.56 31.76
N GLY A 10 -1.03 -7.13 32.77
CA GLY A 10 -1.47 -8.52 32.74
C GLY A 10 -2.68 -8.75 31.84
N VAL A 11 -2.87 -10.00 31.44
CA VAL A 11 -4.05 -10.45 30.70
C VAL A 11 -5.06 -11.02 31.69
N ARG A 12 -6.29 -10.51 31.62
CA ARG A 12 -7.41 -10.97 32.43
C ARG A 12 -7.97 -12.27 31.86
N THR A 13 -8.40 -12.26 30.59
CA THR A 13 -8.99 -13.43 29.94
C THR A 13 -8.63 -13.54 28.45
N LEU A 14 -8.68 -14.77 27.94
CA LEU A 14 -8.63 -15.10 26.51
C LEU A 14 -9.97 -15.70 26.08
N SER A 15 -10.49 -15.25 24.95
CA SER A 15 -11.74 -15.75 24.39
C SER A 15 -11.58 -16.13 22.91
N PRO A 16 -11.69 -17.42 22.54
CA PRO A 16 -11.87 -18.59 23.42
C PRO A 16 -10.70 -18.83 24.40
N SER A 17 -10.94 -19.54 25.50
CA SER A 17 -9.90 -19.84 26.50
C SER A 17 -8.75 -20.66 25.91
N GLY A 18 -7.52 -20.40 26.38
CA GLY A 18 -6.30 -21.04 25.86
C GLY A 18 -6.31 -22.57 25.94
N GLU A 19 -6.97 -23.15 26.95
CA GLU A 19 -7.16 -24.60 27.09
C GLU A 19 -7.80 -25.27 25.85
N ARG A 20 -8.54 -24.51 25.03
CA ARG A 20 -9.21 -25.06 23.84
C ARG A 20 -8.32 -25.09 22.60
N TRP A 21 -7.22 -24.35 22.55
CA TRP A 21 -6.46 -24.12 21.32
C TRP A 21 -4.94 -24.03 21.47
N ALA A 22 -4.40 -23.81 22.67
CA ALA A 22 -2.96 -23.55 22.88
C ALA A 22 -2.08 -24.69 22.34
N GLU A 23 -2.52 -25.93 22.53
CA GLU A 23 -1.83 -27.16 22.09
C GLU A 23 -2.38 -27.73 20.76
N SER A 24 -3.38 -27.08 20.17
CA SER A 24 -4.02 -27.58 18.95
C SER A 24 -3.15 -27.37 17.71
N ALA A 25 -3.31 -28.28 16.73
CA ALA A 25 -2.77 -28.11 15.39
C ALA A 25 -3.42 -26.92 14.68
N THR A 26 -2.72 -26.33 13.70
CA THR A 26 -3.13 -25.11 12.99
C THR A 26 -4.54 -25.20 12.40
N GLU A 27 -4.93 -26.38 11.89
CA GLU A 27 -6.24 -26.63 11.27
C GLU A 27 -7.42 -26.57 12.26
N ALA A 28 -7.16 -26.74 13.56
CA ALA A 28 -8.17 -26.73 14.62
C ALA A 28 -8.23 -25.40 15.40
N LEU A 29 -7.43 -24.40 15.01
CA LEU A 29 -7.39 -23.11 15.69
C LEU A 29 -8.67 -22.29 15.42
N PRO A 30 -9.18 -21.53 16.42
CA PRO A 30 -10.26 -20.58 16.17
C PRO A 30 -9.76 -19.48 15.23
N ALA A 31 -10.61 -18.91 14.38
CA ALA A 31 -10.19 -17.83 13.46
C ALA A 31 -9.73 -16.54 14.17
N LYS A 32 -10.16 -16.32 15.43
CA LYS A 32 -9.90 -15.13 16.22
C LYS A 32 -9.77 -15.48 17.70
N VAL A 33 -8.79 -14.88 18.39
CA VAL A 33 -8.67 -14.87 19.85
C VAL A 33 -8.75 -13.44 20.34
N THR A 34 -9.68 -13.15 21.24
CA THR A 34 -9.80 -11.84 21.90
C THR A 34 -9.03 -11.88 23.22
N VAL A 35 -8.26 -10.83 23.48
CA VAL A 35 -7.46 -10.64 24.69
C VAL A 35 -8.08 -9.50 25.49
N GLU A 36 -8.54 -9.80 26.70
CA GLU A 36 -8.99 -8.80 27.67
C GLU A 36 -7.87 -8.53 28.67
N PHE A 37 -7.45 -7.28 28.78
CA PHE A 37 -6.39 -6.85 29.69
C PHE A 37 -6.96 -6.48 31.07
N GLU A 38 -6.13 -6.49 32.10
CA GLU A 38 -6.56 -6.21 33.48
C GLU A 38 -7.16 -4.80 33.66
N ASN A 39 -6.72 -3.84 32.84
CA ASN A 39 -7.24 -2.47 32.83
C ASN A 39 -8.60 -2.33 32.10
N GLY A 40 -9.15 -3.42 31.55
CA GLY A 40 -10.42 -3.45 30.83
C GLY A 40 -10.30 -3.21 29.32
N ASP A 41 -9.11 -2.94 28.79
CA ASP A 41 -8.91 -2.84 27.34
C ASP A 41 -9.04 -4.21 26.66
N THR A 42 -9.44 -4.20 25.38
CA THR A 42 -9.62 -5.44 24.60
C THR A 42 -8.92 -5.39 23.25
N GLY A 43 -8.00 -6.30 22.98
CA GLY A 43 -7.39 -6.50 21.66
C GLY A 43 -7.80 -7.84 21.05
N PHE A 44 -7.44 -8.09 19.80
CA PHE A 44 -7.58 -9.43 19.24
C PHE A 44 -6.42 -9.85 18.34
N LEU A 45 -6.19 -11.16 18.28
CA LEU A 45 -5.26 -11.83 17.40
C LEU A 45 -6.03 -12.54 16.28
N ASP A 46 -5.64 -12.28 15.04
CA ASP A 46 -6.15 -12.99 13.87
C ASP A 46 -5.35 -14.27 13.66
N MET A 47 -5.87 -15.37 14.17
CA MET A 47 -5.18 -16.67 14.23
C MET A 47 -4.96 -17.31 12.85
N ARG A 48 -5.42 -16.69 11.76
CA ARG A 48 -5.02 -17.08 10.40
C ARG A 48 -3.57 -16.70 10.10
N SER A 49 -2.99 -15.75 10.84
CA SER A 49 -1.58 -15.39 10.76
C SER A 49 -0.74 -16.25 11.70
N ALA A 50 0.27 -16.93 11.17
CA ALA A 50 1.17 -17.77 11.98
C ALA A 50 1.87 -16.98 13.10
N ARG A 51 2.19 -15.70 12.85
CA ARG A 51 2.77 -14.80 13.86
C ARG A 51 1.78 -14.49 14.99
N ALA A 52 0.51 -14.26 14.65
CA ALA A 52 -0.53 -14.07 15.65
C ALA A 52 -0.79 -15.35 16.47
N VAL A 53 -0.66 -16.54 15.88
CA VAL A 53 -0.73 -17.82 16.61
C VAL A 53 0.42 -17.95 17.62
N HIS A 54 1.65 -17.59 17.19
CA HIS A 54 2.81 -17.54 18.08
C HIS A 54 2.58 -16.59 19.26
N TRP A 55 2.14 -15.36 18.98
CA TRP A 55 1.78 -14.40 20.01
C TRP A 55 0.66 -14.90 20.91
N ALA A 56 -0.38 -15.56 20.39
CA ALA A 56 -1.46 -16.08 21.22
C ALA A 56 -0.93 -17.11 22.24
N ARG A 57 -0.06 -18.03 21.81
CA ARG A 57 0.57 -19.01 22.69
C ARG A 57 1.48 -18.36 23.73
N MET A 58 2.26 -17.35 23.33
CA MET A 58 3.08 -16.57 24.25
C MET A 58 2.21 -15.84 25.29
N ILE A 59 1.13 -15.21 24.85
CA ILE A 59 0.15 -14.54 25.71
C ILE A 59 -0.50 -15.50 26.70
N ASP A 60 -0.91 -16.70 26.28
CA ASP A 60 -1.47 -17.72 27.18
C ASP A 60 -0.46 -18.14 28.25
N LYS A 61 0.80 -18.38 27.86
CA LYS A 61 1.87 -18.70 28.83
C LYS A 61 2.07 -17.57 29.85
N LEU A 62 2.18 -16.33 29.38
CA LEU A 62 2.36 -15.16 30.25
C LEU A 62 1.16 -14.92 31.16
N GLN A 63 -0.06 -15.12 30.64
CA GLN A 63 -1.29 -15.06 31.42
C GLN A 63 -1.28 -16.08 32.57
N ARG A 64 -0.98 -17.36 32.28
CA ARG A 64 -0.88 -18.41 33.29
C ARG A 64 0.21 -18.14 34.33
N ALA A 65 1.32 -17.53 33.89
CA ALA A 65 2.43 -17.13 34.75
C ALA A 65 2.19 -15.79 35.50
N LYS A 66 1.07 -15.10 35.25
CA LYS A 66 0.77 -13.75 35.76
C LYS A 66 1.88 -12.73 35.47
N GLN A 67 2.47 -12.83 34.28
CA GLN A 67 3.52 -11.92 33.83
C GLN A 67 2.93 -10.82 32.94
N PRO A 68 3.45 -9.58 33.04
CA PRO A 68 3.03 -8.49 32.19
C PRO A 68 3.52 -8.71 30.75
N MET A 69 2.82 -8.11 29.81
CA MET A 69 3.24 -8.00 28.42
C MET A 69 3.05 -6.58 27.92
N TYR A 70 3.86 -6.18 26.95
CA TYR A 70 3.64 -4.97 26.16
C TYR A 70 2.90 -5.36 24.89
N VAL A 71 1.84 -4.63 24.55
CA VAL A 71 1.11 -4.81 23.29
C VAL A 71 0.85 -3.47 22.61
N GLU A 72 0.84 -3.49 21.28
CA GLU A 72 0.29 -2.41 20.47
C GLU A 72 -0.99 -2.89 19.81
N ILE A 73 -2.03 -2.07 19.91
CA ILE A 73 -3.35 -2.40 19.38
C ILE A 73 -3.77 -1.31 18.39
N ASP A 74 -4.11 -1.69 17.17
CA ASP A 74 -4.71 -0.78 16.21
C ASP A 74 -6.03 -0.23 16.76
N ASN A 75 -6.17 1.10 16.81
CA ASN A 75 -7.30 1.73 17.50
C ASN A 75 -8.64 1.52 16.78
N GLU A 76 -8.62 1.34 15.46
CA GLU A 76 -9.84 1.19 14.67
C GLU A 76 -10.32 -0.25 14.63
N THR A 77 -9.42 -1.18 14.30
CA THR A 77 -9.78 -2.58 14.14
C THR A 77 -9.76 -3.31 15.47
N GLY A 78 -8.91 -2.91 16.41
CA GLY A 78 -8.65 -3.63 17.66
C GLY A 78 -7.67 -4.79 17.49
N VAL A 79 -7.03 -4.94 16.32
CA VAL A 79 -6.04 -6.00 16.10
C VAL A 79 -4.77 -5.69 16.88
N ILE A 80 -4.22 -6.69 17.55
CA ILE A 80 -2.91 -6.61 18.21
C ILE A 80 -1.86 -6.71 17.10
N THR A 81 -1.03 -5.67 16.98
CA THR A 81 -0.05 -5.50 15.90
C THR A 81 1.38 -5.71 16.36
N ASN A 82 1.62 -5.75 17.68
CA ASN A 82 2.93 -5.98 18.26
C ASN A 82 2.75 -6.57 19.67
N VAL A 83 3.60 -7.52 20.04
CA VAL A 83 3.66 -8.10 21.39
C VAL A 83 5.11 -8.22 21.80
N ARG A 84 5.45 -7.69 22.98
CA ARG A 84 6.78 -7.79 23.59
C ARG A 84 6.66 -8.24 25.04
N VAL A 85 7.70 -8.91 25.52
CA VAL A 85 7.78 -9.37 26.91
C VAL A 85 8.71 -8.42 27.67
N PRO A 86 8.20 -7.62 28.62
CA PRO A 86 9.04 -6.81 29.47
C PRO A 86 9.97 -7.70 30.32
N ARG A 87 11.26 -7.38 30.36
CA ARG A 87 12.29 -8.18 31.05
C ARG A 87 12.89 -7.40 32.22
N ARG A 88 13.33 -8.13 33.24
CA ARG A 88 13.98 -7.55 34.42
C ARG A 88 15.47 -7.38 34.14
N PHE A 89 15.98 -6.18 34.35
CA PHE A 89 17.40 -5.87 34.24
C PHE A 89 17.86 -4.96 35.37
N LYS A 90 19.16 -5.04 35.69
CA LYS A 90 19.86 -3.97 36.41
C LYS A 90 20.54 -3.06 35.39
N VAL A 91 20.64 -1.77 35.71
CA VAL A 91 21.34 -0.79 34.87
C VAL A 91 22.80 -0.72 35.29
N GLU A 92 23.70 -1.19 34.43
CA GLU A 92 25.15 -1.16 34.66
C GLU A 92 25.71 0.24 34.35
N GLY A 93 25.35 0.76 33.17
CA GLY A 93 25.94 1.96 32.61
C GLY A 93 24.96 2.74 31.74
N ILE A 94 25.03 4.07 31.81
CA ILE A 94 24.36 4.97 30.87
C ILE A 94 25.41 5.89 30.29
N GLU A 95 25.60 5.84 28.98
CA GLU A 95 26.62 6.60 28.27
C GLU A 95 25.99 7.47 27.18
N PRO A 96 26.56 8.65 26.91
CA PRO A 96 26.14 9.45 25.76
C PRO A 96 26.35 8.66 24.47
N GLY A 97 25.28 8.51 23.69
CA GLY A 97 25.33 8.04 22.31
C GLY A 97 25.26 9.20 21.32
N ASP A 98 25.21 8.86 20.04
CA ASP A 98 25.08 9.85 18.98
C ASP A 98 23.74 10.60 19.05
N HIS A 99 23.73 11.87 18.62
CA HIS A 99 22.52 12.70 18.50
C HIS A 99 21.73 12.91 19.80
N GLY A 100 22.39 12.78 20.95
CA GLY A 100 21.74 12.91 22.26
C GLY A 100 20.92 11.69 22.69
N ASN A 101 21.02 10.58 21.94
CA ASN A 101 20.57 9.27 22.40
C ASN A 101 21.45 8.79 23.56
N LEU A 102 20.98 7.81 24.32
CA LEU A 102 21.76 7.18 25.38
C LEU A 102 22.00 5.72 25.06
N ILE A 103 23.24 5.27 25.24
CA ILE A 103 23.59 3.85 25.25
C ILE A 103 23.41 3.37 26.68
N VAL A 104 22.61 2.33 26.87
CA VAL A 104 22.28 1.75 28.17
C VAL A 104 22.82 0.33 28.20
N ARG A 105 23.72 0.04 29.15
CA ARG A 105 24.20 -1.31 29.42
C ARG A 105 23.35 -1.93 30.53
N LEU A 106 22.84 -3.13 30.27
CA LEU A 106 21.92 -3.84 31.16
C LEU A 106 22.52 -5.18 31.57
N ILE A 107 22.38 -5.56 32.85
CA ILE A 107 22.81 -6.87 33.34
C ILE A 107 21.59 -7.78 33.47
N PRO A 108 21.64 -9.03 32.99
CA PRO A 108 22.80 -9.73 32.40
C PRO A 108 22.87 -9.66 30.87
N SER A 109 22.33 -8.64 30.21
CA SER A 109 22.35 -8.56 28.74
C SER A 109 23.76 -8.32 28.19
N SER A 110 24.11 -9.04 27.12
CA SER A 110 25.29 -8.72 26.31
C SER A 110 25.02 -7.62 25.29
N ALA A 111 23.77 -7.49 24.83
CA ALA A 111 23.36 -6.47 23.85
C ALA A 111 23.56 -5.05 24.39
N LEU A 112 23.83 -4.12 23.47
CA LEU A 112 23.79 -2.68 23.75
C LEU A 112 22.39 -2.13 23.49
N HIS A 113 21.81 -1.50 24.49
CA HIS A 113 20.46 -0.95 24.43
C HIS A 113 20.50 0.55 24.14
N LEU A 114 19.49 1.07 23.46
CA LEU A 114 19.42 2.46 23.03
C LEU A 114 18.17 3.13 23.59
N LEU A 115 18.33 4.26 24.28
CA LEU A 115 17.21 5.15 24.59
C LEU A 115 17.23 6.33 23.62
N LEU A 116 16.27 6.36 22.70
CA LEU A 116 16.20 7.37 21.64
C LEU A 116 15.70 8.72 22.15
N ARG A 117 16.42 9.79 21.82
CA ARG A 117 16.06 11.18 22.16
C ARG A 117 14.71 11.61 21.57
N SER A 118 14.34 11.02 20.43
CA SER A 118 13.08 11.27 19.73
C SER A 118 11.86 10.64 20.43
N ASP A 119 12.05 9.74 21.39
CA ASP A 119 10.93 9.13 22.09
C ASP A 119 10.22 10.16 22.99
N PRO A 120 8.87 10.29 22.91
CA PRO A 120 8.12 11.26 23.70
C PRO A 120 8.25 11.04 25.22
N ASN A 121 8.58 9.83 25.67
CA ASN A 121 8.80 9.49 27.08
C ASN A 121 10.28 9.51 27.47
N PHE A 122 11.18 9.98 26.61
CA PHE A 122 12.63 9.98 26.81
C PHE A 122 13.05 10.44 28.22
N GLU A 123 12.61 11.62 28.65
CA GLU A 123 13.05 12.17 29.95
C GLU A 123 12.54 11.36 31.14
N THR A 124 11.34 10.78 31.04
CA THR A 124 10.77 9.93 32.09
C THR A 124 11.54 8.61 32.19
N MET A 125 11.79 7.95 31.05
CA MET A 125 12.56 6.71 31.00
C MET A 125 14.00 6.93 31.44
N ARG A 126 14.66 7.99 30.95
CA ARG A 126 16.01 8.38 31.34
C ARG A 126 16.13 8.56 32.85
N THR A 127 15.17 9.25 33.46
CA THR A 127 15.18 9.49 34.91
C THR A 127 15.02 8.18 35.70
N SER A 128 14.13 7.28 35.25
CA SER A 128 13.93 5.97 35.88
C SER A 128 15.18 5.08 35.82
N LEU A 129 15.84 5.05 34.65
CA LEU A 129 17.09 4.30 34.44
C LEU A 129 18.24 4.88 35.26
N ALA A 130 18.40 6.21 35.28
CA ALA A 130 19.43 6.87 36.07
C ALA A 130 19.26 6.61 37.57
N ALA A 131 18.02 6.60 38.07
CA ALA A 131 17.73 6.21 39.45
C ALA A 131 18.11 4.74 39.71
N ALA A 132 17.75 3.83 38.81
CA ALA A 132 18.05 2.40 38.91
C ALA A 132 19.56 2.11 38.94
N GLN A 133 20.33 2.87 38.17
CA GLN A 133 21.79 2.77 38.15
C GLN A 133 22.39 3.18 39.50
N LEU A 134 21.84 4.22 40.13
CA LEU A 134 22.38 4.80 41.36
C LEU A 134 22.05 3.97 42.60
N ASP A 135 20.87 3.35 42.63
CA ASP A 135 20.40 2.51 43.75
C ASP A 135 20.57 1.00 43.51
N ALA A 136 21.10 0.61 42.34
CA ALA A 136 21.26 -0.78 41.88
C ALA A 136 19.95 -1.61 41.87
N SER A 137 18.80 -0.94 41.79
CA SER A 137 17.49 -1.58 41.74
C SER A 137 17.14 -2.07 40.34
N GLU A 138 16.32 -3.12 40.26
CA GLU A 138 15.88 -3.66 38.98
C GLU A 138 14.84 -2.73 38.30
N ARG A 139 14.84 -2.77 36.97
CA ARG A 139 13.77 -2.23 36.14
C ARG A 139 13.18 -3.32 35.27
N LEU A 140 11.87 -3.24 35.08
CA LEU A 140 11.16 -3.96 34.04
C LEU A 140 11.23 -3.11 32.77
N ILE A 141 12.00 -3.57 31.78
CA ILE A 141 12.29 -2.82 30.55
C ILE A 141 11.67 -3.56 29.38
N THR A 142 11.01 -2.82 28.48
CA THR A 142 10.57 -3.31 27.18
C THR A 142 11.41 -2.64 26.10
N GLU A 143 11.87 -3.43 25.14
CA GLU A 143 12.67 -3.00 24.00
C GLU A 143 12.04 -3.38 22.66
N THR A 144 12.45 -2.74 21.58
CA THR A 144 12.22 -3.25 20.22
C THR A 144 13.04 -4.53 20.01
N ARG A 145 12.55 -5.42 19.15
CA ARG A 145 13.14 -6.77 18.99
C ARG A 145 14.55 -6.77 18.42
N ASP A 146 14.77 -5.98 17.37
CA ASP A 146 15.99 -6.06 16.55
C ASP A 146 16.92 -4.86 16.80
N GLU A 147 16.36 -3.68 17.11
CA GLU A 147 17.15 -2.45 17.30
C GLU A 147 17.57 -2.21 18.76
N HIS A 148 17.06 -3.00 19.72
CA HIS A 148 17.27 -2.82 21.16
C HIS A 148 16.92 -1.40 21.65
N GLU A 149 15.90 -0.78 21.06
CA GLU A 149 15.41 0.54 21.47
C GLU A 149 14.50 0.39 22.69
N ILE A 150 14.85 1.03 23.80
CA ILE A 150 14.04 1.04 25.02
C ILE A 150 12.77 1.86 24.80
N ILE A 151 11.61 1.21 24.90
CA ILE A 151 10.29 1.80 24.62
C ILE A 151 9.37 1.91 25.85
N ASP A 152 9.68 1.20 26.95
CA ASP A 152 8.98 1.32 28.24
C ASP A 152 9.92 0.91 29.39
N VAL A 153 9.87 1.64 30.52
CA VAL A 153 10.66 1.35 31.73
C VAL A 153 9.76 1.47 32.96
N ARG A 154 9.66 0.40 33.76
CA ARG A 154 8.82 0.33 34.96
C ARG A 154 9.56 -0.22 36.16
N THR A 155 9.05 0.10 37.35
CA THR A 155 9.48 -0.56 38.59
C THR A 155 8.78 -1.92 38.68
N PRO A 156 9.52 -3.03 38.85
CA PRO A 156 8.91 -4.34 38.96
C PRO A 156 8.31 -4.59 40.35
N GLU A 157 7.35 -5.52 40.44
CA GLU A 157 6.90 -6.03 41.74
C GLU A 157 8.01 -6.86 42.44
N PRO A 158 8.05 -6.90 43.80
CA PRO A 158 9.07 -7.63 44.54
C PRO A 158 9.11 -9.11 44.18
N ALA A 159 10.29 -9.63 43.86
CA ALA A 159 10.46 -11.05 43.56
C ALA A 159 10.44 -11.90 44.85
N PRO A 160 9.92 -13.14 44.82
CA PRO A 160 10.11 -14.09 45.92
C PRO A 160 11.57 -14.58 45.98
N PRO A 161 12.15 -14.79 47.18
CA PRO A 161 13.56 -15.15 47.34
C PRO A 161 13.85 -16.59 46.91
N GLY A 162 14.85 -16.77 46.04
CA GLY A 162 15.42 -18.07 45.65
C GLY A 162 16.69 -18.36 46.45
N GLY A 163 16.77 -19.56 47.03
CA GLY A 163 17.88 -20.00 47.88
C GLY A 163 19.08 -20.57 47.09
N PRO A 164 20.31 -20.46 47.62
CA PRO A 164 21.51 -20.97 46.95
C PRO A 164 21.72 -22.46 47.24
N GLY A 165 22.05 -23.22 46.20
CA GLY A 165 22.55 -24.59 46.30
C GLY A 165 24.06 -24.61 46.09
N GLU A 166 24.77 -25.32 46.96
CA GLU A 166 26.23 -25.43 47.04
C GLU A 166 26.69 -26.74 46.39
N SER A 167 27.75 -26.72 45.55
CA SER A 167 28.57 -27.90 45.31
C SER A 167 29.98 -27.57 44.77
N THR A 168 30.90 -28.48 45.07
CA THR A 168 32.37 -28.42 45.02
C THR A 168 33.01 -28.52 43.62
N PRO A 169 34.31 -28.12 43.47
CA PRO A 169 34.99 -28.03 42.17
C PRO A 169 35.42 -29.40 41.62
N PRO A 170 35.50 -29.60 40.29
CA PRO A 170 36.08 -30.80 39.68
C PRO A 170 37.62 -30.75 39.59
N GLU A 171 38.24 -31.92 39.51
CA GLU A 171 39.67 -32.12 39.20
C GLU A 171 39.95 -32.02 37.69
N ASP A 172 41.18 -31.62 37.35
CA ASP A 172 41.73 -31.48 35.99
C ASP A 172 41.82 -32.83 35.23
N ASP A 173 41.34 -32.87 33.98
CA ASP A 173 41.41 -34.00 33.05
C ASP A 173 42.04 -33.55 31.70
N PRO A 174 42.54 -34.47 30.84
CA PRO A 174 43.49 -34.14 29.78
C PRO A 174 42.86 -33.49 28.55
N SER A 175 43.68 -32.71 27.86
CA SER A 175 43.39 -32.04 26.58
C SER A 175 42.83 -32.96 25.49
N VAL A 176 41.86 -32.46 24.72
CA VAL A 176 41.24 -33.16 23.58
C VAL A 176 42.07 -32.99 22.29
N SER A 177 41.90 -33.91 21.33
CA SER A 177 42.48 -33.74 19.99
C SER A 177 41.70 -32.71 19.16
N GLU A 178 42.32 -32.11 18.15
CA GLU A 178 41.66 -31.14 17.26
C GLU A 178 40.47 -31.76 16.50
N ALA A 179 40.60 -33.02 16.08
CA ALA A 179 39.51 -33.78 15.46
C ALA A 179 38.32 -33.94 16.43
N ARG A 180 38.60 -34.24 17.70
CA ARG A 180 37.57 -34.35 18.74
C ARG A 180 36.89 -33.01 19.03
N ALA A 181 37.65 -31.91 19.09
CA ALA A 181 37.09 -30.57 19.25
C ALA A 181 36.12 -30.21 18.11
N LYS A 182 36.42 -30.64 16.88
CA LYS A 182 35.52 -30.46 15.72
C LYS A 182 34.24 -31.31 15.82
N ASP A 183 34.33 -32.54 16.30
CA ASP A 183 33.16 -33.39 16.53
C ASP A 183 32.25 -32.79 17.60
N ILE A 184 32.82 -32.35 18.73
CA ILE A 184 32.08 -31.67 19.80
C ILE A 184 31.39 -30.42 19.27
N PHE A 185 32.09 -29.62 18.45
CA PHE A 185 31.47 -28.45 17.81
C PHE A 185 30.29 -28.82 16.92
N ASN A 186 30.41 -29.88 16.11
CA ASN A 186 29.32 -30.35 15.26
C ASN A 186 28.12 -30.84 16.08
N ASN A 187 28.37 -31.50 17.22
CA ASN A 187 27.32 -31.90 18.15
C ASN A 187 26.58 -30.69 18.73
N MET A 188 27.32 -29.69 19.25
CA MET A 188 26.70 -28.46 19.76
C MET A 188 25.94 -27.73 18.67
N LYS A 189 26.47 -27.68 17.45
CA LYS A 189 25.77 -27.10 16.30
C LYS A 189 24.50 -27.87 15.94
N ALA A 190 24.45 -29.19 16.12
CA ALA A 190 23.27 -30.00 15.87
C ALA A 190 22.11 -29.67 16.84
N GLU A 191 22.41 -29.14 18.03
CA GLU A 191 21.42 -28.62 18.98
C GLU A 191 20.76 -27.29 18.53
N SER A 192 21.09 -26.77 17.35
CA SER A 192 20.53 -25.50 16.84
C SER A 192 19.02 -25.56 16.69
N CYS A 193 18.34 -24.50 17.12
CA CYS A 193 16.90 -24.35 16.88
C CYS A 193 16.56 -24.25 15.38
N SER A 194 15.46 -24.90 14.99
CA SER A 194 14.71 -24.53 13.78
C SER A 194 14.09 -23.14 14.00
N PRO A 195 14.47 -22.09 13.24
CA PRO A 195 14.09 -20.71 13.57
C PRO A 195 12.60 -20.45 13.70
N CYS A 196 11.79 -21.06 12.85
CA CYS A 196 10.35 -20.76 12.73
C CYS A 196 9.49 -21.70 13.59
N SER A 197 10.13 -22.70 14.21
CA SER A 197 9.49 -23.73 15.02
C SER A 197 10.49 -24.28 16.06
N PRO A 198 11.03 -23.43 16.95
CA PRO A 198 12.02 -23.87 17.93
C PRO A 198 11.40 -24.86 18.93
N THR A 199 12.15 -25.90 19.30
CA THR A 199 11.78 -26.84 20.37
C THR A 199 12.21 -26.31 21.74
N SER A 200 11.71 -26.89 22.83
CA SER A 200 12.02 -26.44 24.19
C SER A 200 13.45 -26.74 24.65
N ASP A 201 14.16 -27.61 23.95
CA ASP A 201 15.50 -28.10 24.26
C ASP A 201 16.59 -27.61 23.29
N CYS A 202 16.22 -26.99 22.17
CA CYS A 202 17.20 -26.46 21.21
C CYS A 202 17.90 -25.19 21.72
N ILE A 203 19.06 -24.87 21.14
CA ILE A 203 19.84 -23.66 21.41
C ILE A 203 19.69 -22.67 20.23
N PRO A 204 19.22 -21.42 20.45
CA PRO A 204 18.97 -20.47 19.38
C PRO A 204 20.27 -19.76 18.92
N PHE A 205 21.23 -20.50 18.39
CA PHE A 205 22.48 -19.92 17.84
C PHE A 205 22.22 -18.93 16.68
N LEU A 206 21.09 -19.08 15.98
CA LEU A 206 20.64 -18.21 14.90
C LEU A 206 19.94 -16.92 15.40
N PHE A 207 19.92 -16.67 16.71
CA PHE A 207 19.52 -15.41 17.34
C PHE A 207 20.71 -14.86 18.15
N PRO A 208 21.67 -14.18 17.49
CA PRO A 208 22.94 -13.81 18.12
C PRO A 208 22.82 -12.59 19.05
N ASP A 209 21.72 -11.85 18.98
CA ASP A 209 21.47 -10.55 19.61
C ASP A 209 21.89 -10.50 21.09
N ASP A 210 21.47 -11.49 21.88
CA ASP A 210 21.68 -11.54 23.32
C ASP A 210 21.60 -12.99 23.83
N GLY A 211 21.83 -13.24 25.12
CA GLY A 211 21.68 -14.57 25.74
C GLY A 211 22.90 -15.49 25.62
N CYS A 212 24.07 -14.95 25.27
CA CYS A 212 25.29 -15.74 25.07
C CYS A 212 25.72 -16.56 26.30
N TRP A 213 25.55 -16.02 27.51
CA TRP A 213 25.91 -16.70 28.74
C TRP A 213 25.08 -17.98 28.96
N ILE A 214 23.80 -17.94 28.59
CA ILE A 214 22.92 -19.11 28.71
C ILE A 214 23.29 -20.14 27.64
N ARG A 215 23.55 -19.71 26.39
CA ARG A 215 24.00 -20.62 25.31
C ARG A 215 25.29 -21.34 25.72
N ALA A 216 26.26 -20.58 26.21
CA ALA A 216 27.54 -21.11 26.69
C ALA A 216 27.34 -22.10 27.85
N HIS A 217 26.46 -21.78 28.79
CA HIS A 217 26.20 -22.64 29.94
C HIS A 217 25.50 -23.97 29.55
N ILE A 218 24.52 -23.93 28.64
CA ILE A 218 23.88 -25.14 28.10
C ILE A 218 24.93 -26.00 27.39
N MET A 219 25.75 -25.41 26.51
CA MET A 219 26.82 -26.15 25.82
C MET A 219 27.78 -26.81 26.81
N CYS A 220 28.20 -26.11 27.87
CA CYS A 220 29.07 -26.69 28.90
C CYS A 220 28.41 -27.89 29.61
N HIS A 221 27.13 -27.79 29.99
CA HIS A 221 26.39 -28.92 30.59
C HIS A 221 26.36 -30.13 29.64
N LEU A 222 26.06 -29.92 28.37
CA LEU A 222 25.99 -30.99 27.37
C LEU A 222 27.36 -31.65 27.14
N MET A 223 28.44 -30.87 27.09
CA MET A 223 29.82 -31.38 27.01
C MET A 223 30.19 -32.21 28.25
N ARG A 224 29.89 -31.73 29.46
CA ARG A 224 30.19 -32.42 30.73
C ARG A 224 29.40 -33.70 30.93
N THR A 225 28.21 -33.80 30.32
CA THR A 225 27.33 -34.96 30.45
C THR A 225 27.45 -35.94 29.28
N GLY A 226 28.13 -35.57 28.20
CA GLY A 226 28.17 -36.35 26.96
C GLY A 226 26.85 -36.35 26.17
N GLY A 227 25.85 -35.58 26.60
CA GLY A 227 24.50 -35.62 26.01
C GLY A 227 23.83 -37.00 26.18
N PRO A 228 22.84 -37.34 25.33
CA PRO A 228 22.07 -38.59 25.47
C PRO A 228 22.82 -39.86 25.02
N ASP A 229 23.93 -39.76 24.29
CA ASP A 229 24.72 -40.90 23.79
C ASP A 229 26.20 -40.80 24.20
N LEU A 230 26.52 -41.39 25.36
CA LEU A 230 27.86 -41.43 25.94
C LEU A 230 28.88 -42.23 25.11
N THR A 231 28.42 -43.07 24.17
CA THR A 231 29.33 -43.92 23.37
C THR A 231 29.97 -43.16 22.22
N THR A 232 29.26 -42.16 21.68
CA THR A 232 29.75 -41.26 20.63
C THR A 232 30.26 -39.93 21.20
N ASN A 233 29.80 -39.57 22.40
CA ASN A 233 30.13 -38.32 23.08
C ASN A 233 30.57 -38.57 24.54
N PRO A 234 31.81 -38.99 24.80
CA PRO A 234 32.33 -39.02 26.17
C PRO A 234 32.27 -37.62 26.81
N PRO A 235 32.06 -37.54 28.14
CA PRO A 235 32.17 -36.30 28.92
C PRO A 235 33.49 -35.58 28.68
N GLU A 236 33.42 -34.26 28.56
CA GLU A 236 34.57 -33.36 28.37
C GLU A 236 34.57 -32.30 29.46
N ASP A 237 35.72 -31.68 29.75
CA ASP A 237 35.83 -30.60 30.74
C ASP A 237 36.01 -29.22 30.08
N PRO A 238 34.92 -28.54 29.70
CA PRO A 238 35.01 -27.21 29.15
C PRO A 238 35.38 -26.20 30.24
N GLU A 239 35.89 -25.06 29.79
CA GLU A 239 35.91 -23.80 30.51
C GLU A 239 35.09 -22.74 29.74
N LYS A 240 35.15 -21.47 30.13
CA LYS A 240 34.65 -20.36 29.29
C LYS A 240 35.71 -19.30 29.07
N VAL A 241 35.60 -18.61 27.94
CA VAL A 241 36.28 -17.34 27.67
C VAL A 241 35.25 -16.23 27.54
N TRP A 242 35.49 -15.15 28.27
CA TRP A 242 34.71 -13.90 28.23
C TRP A 242 35.50 -12.86 27.44
N ILE A 243 34.83 -12.11 26.59
CA ILE A 243 35.38 -10.93 25.91
C ILE A 243 34.59 -9.70 26.34
N ARG A 244 35.27 -8.60 26.66
CA ARG A 244 34.65 -7.32 27.04
C ARG A 244 35.16 -6.17 26.19
N GLY A 245 34.26 -5.29 25.77
CA GLY A 245 34.55 -4.11 24.96
C GLY A 245 33.32 -3.68 24.15
N LEU A 246 33.44 -2.60 23.39
CA LEU A 246 32.44 -2.28 22.37
C LEU A 246 32.61 -3.23 21.19
N LEU A 247 31.84 -4.32 21.15
CA LEU A 247 31.96 -5.38 20.15
C LEU A 247 30.98 -5.12 19.00
N ASN A 248 31.43 -5.40 17.78
CA ASN A 248 30.64 -5.31 16.56
C ASN A 248 30.89 -6.57 15.73
N ALA A 249 30.01 -7.55 15.90
CA ALA A 249 30.14 -8.86 15.29
C ALA A 249 29.31 -8.94 13.99
N PRO A 250 29.94 -9.08 12.81
CA PRO A 250 29.21 -9.31 11.56
C PRO A 250 28.50 -10.67 11.60
N THR A 251 27.23 -10.72 11.22
CA THR A 251 26.44 -11.96 11.20
C THR A 251 25.31 -11.86 10.20
N ALA A 252 25.07 -12.91 9.40
CA ALA A 252 23.90 -12.94 8.53
C ALA A 252 22.61 -13.37 9.28
N ASN A 253 22.69 -13.66 10.58
CA ASN A 253 21.55 -14.12 11.38
C ASN A 253 20.75 -12.97 12.02
N HIS A 254 21.14 -11.72 11.77
CA HIS A 254 20.43 -10.52 12.19
C HIS A 254 20.04 -9.67 10.96
N PRO A 255 18.85 -9.03 10.90
CA PRO A 255 18.44 -8.23 9.73
C PRO A 255 19.38 -7.06 9.40
N ASP A 256 20.05 -6.49 10.40
CA ASP A 256 21.10 -5.47 10.20
C ASP A 256 22.48 -6.04 9.87
N CYS A 257 22.59 -7.36 9.71
CA CYS A 257 23.81 -8.11 9.37
C CYS A 257 25.01 -7.93 10.31
N HIS A 258 24.74 -7.45 11.51
CA HIS A 258 25.69 -7.34 12.60
C HIS A 258 24.88 -7.25 13.89
N VAL A 259 25.57 -7.48 15.00
CA VAL A 259 25.06 -7.28 16.36
C VAL A 259 26.11 -6.54 17.17
N LEU A 260 25.63 -5.72 18.10
CA LEU A 260 26.47 -4.89 18.96
C LEU A 260 26.39 -5.40 20.40
N TRP A 261 27.54 -5.68 21.00
CA TRP A 261 27.62 -6.20 22.36
C TRP A 261 28.57 -5.38 23.24
N GLY A 262 28.29 -5.31 24.54
CA GLY A 262 29.26 -4.85 25.55
C GLY A 262 30.23 -5.94 26.00
N TRP A 263 29.83 -7.20 25.85
CA TRP A 263 30.63 -8.38 26.17
C TRP A 263 30.02 -9.62 25.50
N HIS A 264 30.79 -10.70 25.36
CA HIS A 264 30.32 -11.99 24.83
C HIS A 264 31.04 -13.15 25.54
N VAL A 265 30.50 -14.36 25.47
CA VAL A 265 31.08 -15.54 26.12
C VAL A 265 30.82 -16.81 25.34
N ALA A 266 31.80 -17.71 25.33
CA ALA A 266 31.68 -19.04 24.74
C ALA A 266 32.52 -20.08 25.52
N PRO A 267 32.17 -21.37 25.44
CA PRO A 267 32.97 -22.46 25.98
C PRO A 267 34.33 -22.58 25.31
N THR A 268 35.31 -23.06 26.06
CA THR A 268 36.64 -23.39 25.56
C THR A 268 37.06 -24.81 25.93
N LEU A 269 37.78 -25.49 25.05
CA LEU A 269 38.37 -26.81 25.29
C LEU A 269 39.90 -26.72 25.17
N ALA A 270 40.63 -27.33 26.10
CA ALA A 270 42.08 -27.47 26.00
C ALA A 270 42.45 -28.48 24.92
N THR A 271 43.38 -28.14 24.02
CA THR A 271 43.79 -29.02 22.92
C THR A 271 45.28 -29.36 22.94
N VAL A 272 45.64 -30.53 22.40
CA VAL A 272 47.05 -30.94 22.23
C VAL A 272 47.62 -30.29 20.95
N LEU A 273 48.15 -29.07 21.04
CA LEU A 273 49.02 -28.47 20.01
C LEU A 273 50.29 -27.86 20.66
N SER A 274 51.30 -27.54 19.85
CA SER A 274 52.74 -27.35 20.14
C SER A 274 53.16 -26.36 21.25
N ALA A 275 52.21 -25.73 21.95
CA ALA A 275 52.45 -24.90 23.12
C ALA A 275 51.48 -25.29 24.26
N PRO A 276 51.97 -25.45 25.51
CA PRO A 276 51.11 -25.74 26.65
C PRO A 276 50.21 -24.52 26.90
N ASN A 277 48.88 -24.68 26.74
CA ASN A 277 47.76 -23.75 27.01
C ASN A 277 46.92 -23.26 25.80
N ASP A 278 47.04 -23.85 24.60
CA ASP A 278 46.18 -23.50 23.46
C ASP A 278 44.75 -24.07 23.63
N LYS A 279 43.78 -23.16 23.87
CA LYS A 279 42.35 -23.45 24.00
C LYS A 279 41.59 -23.08 22.71
N LEU A 280 40.73 -23.99 22.25
CA LEU A 280 39.80 -23.73 21.15
C LEU A 280 38.44 -23.28 21.69
N VAL A 281 37.87 -22.25 21.09
CA VAL A 281 36.53 -21.72 21.38
C VAL A 281 35.48 -22.48 20.58
N ILE A 282 34.38 -22.88 21.23
CA ILE A 282 33.24 -23.56 20.61
C ILE A 282 32.05 -22.60 20.59
N ASP A 283 31.85 -21.90 19.47
CA ASP A 283 30.78 -20.92 19.32
C ASP A 283 30.06 -21.01 17.97
N PRO A 284 29.04 -21.88 17.84
CA PRO A 284 28.23 -21.98 16.63
C PRO A 284 27.43 -20.70 16.27
N SER A 285 27.29 -19.73 17.19
CA SER A 285 26.60 -18.46 16.89
C SER A 285 27.47 -17.48 16.09
N LEU A 286 28.80 -17.63 16.16
CA LEU A 286 29.75 -16.71 15.54
C LEU A 286 30.68 -17.37 14.50
N SER A 287 31.00 -18.65 14.69
CA SER A 287 31.95 -19.38 13.86
C SER A 287 31.32 -20.64 13.25
N PRO A 288 31.74 -21.08 12.04
CA PRO A 288 31.33 -22.36 11.48
C PRO A 288 32.13 -23.57 11.99
N LEU A 289 33.23 -23.36 12.73
CA LEU A 289 34.17 -24.38 13.24
C LEU A 289 34.80 -23.94 14.59
N PRO A 290 35.46 -24.84 15.35
CA PRO A 290 36.30 -24.44 16.49
C PRO A 290 37.43 -23.49 16.05
N GLU A 291 37.75 -22.50 16.87
CA GLU A 291 38.79 -21.51 16.55
C GLU A 291 39.65 -21.13 17.75
N SER A 292 40.85 -20.60 17.54
CA SER A 292 41.65 -20.04 18.62
C SER A 292 40.97 -18.82 19.26
N LYS A 293 41.31 -18.53 20.52
CA LYS A 293 40.81 -17.33 21.22
C LYS A 293 41.07 -16.03 20.44
N ASP A 294 42.22 -15.92 19.78
CA ASP A 294 42.57 -14.74 18.97
C ASP A 294 41.73 -14.61 17.70
N ALA A 295 41.44 -15.73 17.01
CA ALA A 295 40.55 -15.74 15.85
C ALA A 295 39.11 -15.38 16.27
N TRP A 296 38.63 -15.97 17.36
CA TRP A 296 37.31 -15.68 17.92
C TRP A 296 37.18 -14.23 18.39
N LYS A 297 38.21 -13.65 19.02
CA LYS A 297 38.28 -12.22 19.36
C LYS A 297 38.23 -11.34 18.09
N SER A 298 38.98 -11.70 17.05
CA SER A 298 39.07 -10.92 15.82
C SER A 298 37.73 -10.80 15.09
N ARG A 299 36.86 -11.82 15.17
CA ARG A 299 35.51 -11.79 14.58
C ARG A 299 34.57 -10.75 15.20
N GLN A 300 34.88 -10.26 16.40
CA GLN A 300 34.02 -9.38 17.19
C GLN A 300 34.36 -7.90 17.03
N GLY A 301 35.27 -7.57 16.11
CA GLY A 301 35.45 -6.22 15.59
C GLY A 301 36.14 -5.22 16.53
N ASN A 302 36.67 -5.66 17.68
CA ASN A 302 37.35 -4.78 18.63
C ASN A 302 38.75 -5.32 19.03
N PRO A 303 39.83 -4.80 18.43
CA PRO A 303 41.21 -5.18 18.79
C PRO A 303 41.57 -4.90 20.26
N GLY A 304 40.98 -3.86 20.84
CA GLY A 304 41.20 -3.45 22.24
C GLY A 304 40.38 -4.22 23.28
N ALA A 305 39.53 -5.17 22.86
CA ALA A 305 38.73 -5.96 23.77
C ALA A 305 39.60 -6.90 24.63
N THR A 306 39.22 -7.09 25.90
CA THR A 306 39.96 -7.93 26.84
C THR A 306 39.35 -9.32 26.94
N LEU A 307 40.19 -10.36 26.97
CA LEU A 307 39.77 -11.75 27.19
C LEU A 307 40.01 -12.16 28.65
N THR A 308 39.09 -12.93 29.23
CA THR A 308 39.22 -13.47 30.58
C THR A 308 38.68 -14.89 30.60
N ASP A 309 39.48 -15.86 31.04
CA ASP A 309 39.05 -17.26 31.19
C ASP A 309 38.34 -17.46 32.55
N SER A 310 37.44 -18.43 32.62
CA SER A 310 36.75 -18.82 33.85
C SER A 310 36.36 -20.31 33.82
N PRO A 311 36.10 -20.94 34.98
CA PRO A 311 35.49 -22.27 35.03
C PRO A 311 34.15 -22.33 34.27
N TRP A 312 33.75 -23.51 33.81
CA TRP A 312 32.46 -23.67 33.13
C TRP A 312 31.25 -23.43 34.04
N THR A 313 31.41 -23.40 35.36
CA THR A 313 30.31 -23.11 36.29
C THR A 313 29.94 -21.62 36.32
N ALA A 314 30.82 -20.72 35.87
CA ALA A 314 30.53 -19.28 35.87
C ALA A 314 29.35 -18.94 34.95
N TYR A 315 28.19 -18.59 35.51
CA TYR A 315 26.98 -18.27 34.73
C TYR A 315 26.92 -16.80 34.28
N ASN A 316 27.44 -15.88 35.09
CA ASN A 316 27.63 -14.48 34.73
C ASN A 316 29.01 -14.01 35.22
N SER A 317 29.43 -12.84 34.77
CA SER A 317 30.76 -12.30 35.02
C SER A 317 30.95 -11.59 36.38
N GLU A 318 29.88 -11.46 37.19
CA GLU A 318 29.85 -10.62 38.40
C GLU A 318 29.55 -11.39 39.69
N THR A 319 29.11 -12.65 39.59
CA THR A 319 28.74 -13.45 40.76
C THR A 319 29.20 -14.89 40.60
N ASP A 320 29.78 -15.42 41.68
CA ASP A 320 30.13 -16.83 41.83
C ASP A 320 28.83 -17.65 42.00
N MET A 321 28.14 -17.91 40.89
CA MET A 321 26.90 -18.70 40.86
C MET A 321 27.17 -20.08 40.31
N SER A 322 27.71 -20.95 41.17
CA SER A 322 28.06 -22.35 40.89
C SER A 322 26.86 -23.30 40.72
N SER A 323 25.64 -22.82 40.43
CA SER A 323 24.41 -23.61 40.69
C SER A 323 23.26 -23.52 39.67
N VAL A 324 23.45 -23.00 38.44
CA VAL A 324 22.35 -22.97 37.45
C VAL A 324 22.22 -24.31 36.74
N SER A 325 21.07 -24.97 36.89
CA SER A 325 20.85 -26.28 36.25
C SER A 325 20.65 -26.16 34.74
N LEU A 326 20.80 -27.28 34.02
CA LEU A 326 20.48 -27.35 32.59
C LEU A 326 18.99 -27.02 32.34
N ALA A 327 18.09 -27.49 33.22
CA ALA A 327 16.66 -27.23 33.12
C ALA A 327 16.33 -25.73 33.27
N ASP A 328 16.93 -25.06 34.27
CA ASP A 328 16.76 -23.62 34.47
C ASP A 328 17.35 -22.81 33.30
N SER A 329 18.47 -23.29 32.74
CA SER A 329 19.08 -22.69 31.55
C SER A 329 18.15 -22.79 30.34
N TYR A 330 17.51 -23.94 30.11
CA TYR A 330 16.51 -24.10 29.05
C TYR A 330 15.27 -23.25 29.29
N GLN A 331 14.83 -23.08 30.53
CA GLN A 331 13.72 -22.19 30.88
C GLN A 331 14.08 -20.72 30.60
N ALA A 332 15.27 -20.27 31.01
CA ALA A 332 15.74 -18.91 30.76
C ALA A 332 15.91 -18.61 29.26
N MET A 333 16.29 -19.64 28.47
CA MET A 333 16.43 -19.55 27.02
C MET A 333 15.10 -19.39 26.26
N GLN A 334 13.96 -19.67 26.90
CA GLN A 334 12.65 -19.65 26.24
C GLN A 334 12.34 -18.31 25.57
N SER A 335 12.65 -17.18 26.21
CA SER A 335 12.42 -15.84 25.65
C SER A 335 13.15 -15.63 24.31
N TYR A 336 14.41 -16.05 24.20
CA TYR A 336 15.18 -15.92 22.96
C TYR A 336 14.72 -16.88 21.86
N ARG A 337 14.12 -18.03 22.22
CA ARG A 337 13.45 -18.89 21.24
C ARG A 337 12.17 -18.22 20.70
N ASP A 338 11.41 -17.58 21.58
CA ASP A 338 10.21 -16.85 21.18
C ASP A 338 10.54 -15.65 20.28
N GLU A 339 11.65 -14.94 20.54
CA GLU A 339 12.15 -13.86 19.68
C GLU A 339 12.70 -14.38 18.33
N LEU A 340 13.42 -15.51 18.32
CA LEU A 340 13.86 -16.17 17.09
C LEU A 340 12.66 -16.57 16.21
N GLN A 341 11.61 -17.13 16.82
CA GLN A 341 10.40 -17.50 16.13
C GLN A 341 9.63 -16.29 15.63
N ASP A 342 9.46 -15.24 16.45
CA ASP A 342 8.83 -13.99 16.03
C ASP A 342 9.59 -13.36 14.84
N ARG A 343 10.92 -13.34 14.90
CA ARG A 343 11.77 -12.86 13.81
C ARG A 343 11.63 -13.71 12.55
N CYS A 344 11.63 -15.05 12.64
CA CYS A 344 11.40 -15.87 11.45
C CYS A 344 10.01 -15.63 10.86
N LEU A 345 8.97 -15.54 11.69
CA LEU A 345 7.61 -15.34 11.18
C LEU A 345 7.41 -13.96 10.54
N ASP A 346 8.27 -12.99 10.87
CA ASP A 346 8.30 -11.65 10.27
C ASP A 346 9.18 -11.60 9.01
N PHE A 347 10.43 -12.07 9.08
CA PHE A 347 11.45 -11.92 8.04
C PHE A 347 11.78 -13.19 7.24
N GLY A 348 11.21 -14.34 7.61
CA GLY A 348 11.68 -15.65 7.16
C GLY A 348 12.90 -16.16 7.94
N PRO A 349 13.31 -17.42 7.73
CA PRO A 349 14.44 -18.01 8.43
C PRO A 349 15.76 -17.33 7.99
N PRO A 350 16.71 -17.07 8.92
CA PRO A 350 18.06 -16.66 8.56
C PRO A 350 18.79 -17.75 7.74
N PRO A 351 19.84 -17.41 6.96
CA PRO A 351 20.50 -16.11 6.93
C PRO A 351 19.76 -15.05 6.09
N TYR A 352 19.78 -13.80 6.58
CA TYR A 352 19.28 -12.63 5.89
C TYR A 352 20.31 -12.10 4.89
N SER A 353 19.83 -11.45 3.82
CA SER A 353 20.74 -10.90 2.80
C SER A 353 21.50 -9.68 3.30
N CYS A 354 22.82 -9.78 3.30
CA CYS A 354 23.73 -8.69 3.69
C CYS A 354 24.29 -7.90 2.51
N THR A 355 23.79 -8.16 1.30
CA THR A 355 24.25 -7.50 0.07
C THR A 355 23.89 -6.03 0.09
N ARG A 356 24.86 -5.13 -0.11
CA ARG A 356 24.63 -3.70 -0.36
C ARG A 356 24.36 -3.46 -1.84
N GLY A 357 23.54 -2.46 -2.18
CA GLY A 357 23.13 -2.20 -3.55
C GLY A 357 23.01 -0.72 -3.89
N CYS A 358 23.18 -0.42 -5.18
CA CYS A 358 22.87 0.86 -5.79
C CYS A 358 22.11 0.60 -7.09
N PHE A 359 21.01 1.31 -7.33
CA PHE A 359 20.26 1.18 -8.57
C PHE A 359 19.57 2.48 -8.98
N PHE A 360 19.29 2.62 -10.27
CA PHE A 360 18.49 3.71 -10.80
C PHE A 360 17.01 3.32 -10.83
N ILE A 361 16.16 4.26 -10.44
CA ILE A 361 14.75 4.29 -10.84
C ILE A 361 14.59 5.43 -11.84
N ILE A 362 14.17 5.13 -13.06
CA ILE A 362 14.02 6.11 -14.14
C ILE A 362 12.53 6.50 -14.26
N ASP A 363 12.24 7.79 -14.13
CA ASP A 363 10.90 8.38 -14.38
C ASP A 363 10.84 8.94 -15.82
N ARG A 364 11.81 9.80 -16.18
CA ARG A 364 12.03 10.41 -17.50
C ARG A 364 13.41 10.04 -18.04
N SER A 365 13.48 9.23 -19.10
CA SER A 365 14.76 8.95 -19.80
C SER A 365 14.86 9.57 -21.18
N THR A 366 13.80 10.13 -21.75
CA THR A 366 13.81 10.61 -23.14
C THR A 366 13.49 12.08 -23.17
N PHE A 367 14.29 12.84 -23.92
CA PHE A 367 14.11 14.27 -24.15
C PHE A 367 14.22 14.54 -25.64
N SER A 368 13.36 15.40 -26.20
CA SER A 368 13.53 15.90 -27.56
C SER A 368 14.00 17.35 -27.56
N ASP A 369 14.72 17.75 -28.62
CA ASP A 369 15.17 19.12 -28.80
C ASP A 369 13.99 20.10 -28.86
N GLY A 370 12.93 19.74 -29.59
CA GLY A 370 11.70 20.52 -29.68
C GLY A 370 11.00 20.71 -28.32
N GLU A 371 10.91 19.65 -27.51
CA GLU A 371 10.36 19.72 -26.15
C GLU A 371 11.18 20.66 -25.28
N VAL A 372 12.51 20.48 -25.24
CA VAL A 372 13.40 21.31 -24.42
C VAL A 372 13.37 22.77 -24.86
N GLU A 373 13.31 23.04 -26.16
CA GLU A 373 13.19 24.40 -26.67
C GLU A 373 11.85 25.06 -26.27
N ALA A 374 10.75 24.31 -26.30
CA ALA A 374 9.46 24.78 -25.82
C ALA A 374 9.49 25.10 -24.32
N MET A 375 10.10 24.22 -23.51
CA MET A 375 10.30 24.47 -22.08
C MET A 375 11.14 25.72 -21.84
N LEU A 376 12.20 25.95 -22.63
CA LEU A 376 13.07 27.13 -22.53
C LEU A 376 12.32 28.45 -22.78
N HIS A 377 11.29 28.43 -23.64
CA HIS A 377 10.42 29.60 -23.85
C HIS A 377 9.46 29.87 -22.68
N VAL A 378 9.13 28.85 -21.89
CA VAL A 378 8.30 29.00 -20.69
C VAL A 378 9.15 29.48 -19.51
N ALA A 379 10.32 28.87 -19.31
CA ALA A 379 11.26 29.22 -18.26
C ALA A 379 12.69 28.94 -18.74
N THR A 380 13.62 29.86 -18.48
CA THR A 380 15.05 29.66 -18.73
C THR A 380 15.79 29.63 -17.40
N PRO A 381 16.40 28.50 -17.01
CA PRO A 381 16.56 27.26 -17.79
C PRO A 381 15.30 26.38 -17.79
N ALA A 382 15.22 25.43 -18.74
CA ALA A 382 14.20 24.39 -18.77
C ALA A 382 14.54 23.31 -17.73
N ILE A 383 13.60 23.01 -16.82
CA ILE A 383 13.83 22.09 -15.69
C ILE A 383 12.84 20.93 -15.77
N VAL A 384 13.37 19.70 -15.78
CA VAL A 384 12.61 18.45 -15.64
C VAL A 384 12.81 17.96 -14.21
N GLN A 385 11.78 18.08 -13.37
CA GLN A 385 11.89 17.68 -11.98
C GLN A 385 11.72 16.18 -11.77
N SER A 386 12.41 15.64 -10.77
CA SER A 386 12.35 14.21 -10.40
C SER A 386 12.55 13.27 -11.59
N ALA A 387 13.46 13.62 -12.51
CA ALA A 387 13.67 12.89 -13.76
C ALA A 387 14.10 11.44 -13.50
N PHE A 388 14.95 11.23 -12.51
CA PHE A 388 15.31 9.90 -12.03
C PHE A 388 15.74 9.92 -10.57
N TYR A 389 15.88 8.73 -10.01
CA TYR A 389 16.27 8.50 -8.63
C TYR A 389 17.50 7.59 -8.60
N VAL A 390 18.45 7.91 -7.73
CA VAL A 390 19.53 6.98 -7.34
C VAL A 390 19.17 6.45 -5.97
N VAL A 391 19.00 5.13 -5.88
CA VAL A 391 18.66 4.44 -4.62
C VAL A 391 19.89 3.70 -4.14
N VAL A 392 20.35 4.03 -2.94
CA VAL A 392 21.36 3.26 -2.20
C VAL A 392 20.64 2.48 -1.13
N ASP A 393 20.84 1.17 -1.12
CA ASP A 393 20.13 0.26 -0.22
C ASP A 393 21.04 -0.34 0.85
N GLY A 394 20.46 -0.46 2.04
CA GLY A 394 20.89 -1.07 3.29
C GLY A 394 22.29 -0.72 3.77
N PHE A 395 22.55 0.57 3.69
CA PHE A 395 23.30 1.26 4.71
C PHE A 395 22.29 1.85 5.70
N SER A 396 22.68 2.03 6.96
CA SER A 396 21.94 2.97 7.81
C SER A 396 22.34 4.40 7.47
N PRO A 397 21.44 5.39 7.64
CA PRO A 397 21.80 6.80 7.50
C PRO A 397 23.07 7.16 8.29
N ASN A 398 23.19 6.70 9.54
CA ASN A 398 24.35 6.96 10.38
C ASN A 398 25.65 6.34 9.82
N GLN A 399 25.60 5.15 9.21
CA GLN A 399 26.77 4.54 8.55
C GLN A 399 27.31 5.37 7.37
N LEU A 400 26.45 6.19 6.77
CA LEU A 400 26.83 7.12 5.69
C LEU A 400 27.03 8.56 6.20
N GLY A 401 27.02 8.77 7.52
CA GLY A 401 27.26 10.07 8.15
C GLY A 401 26.04 10.99 8.26
N PHE A 402 24.84 10.49 7.99
CA PHE A 402 23.62 11.30 8.06
C PHE A 402 23.01 11.33 9.46
N THR A 403 22.72 12.53 9.93
CA THR A 403 22.07 12.79 11.23
C THR A 403 20.61 13.21 11.10
N VAL A 404 20.21 13.58 9.88
CA VAL A 404 18.87 13.95 9.41
C VAL A 404 18.85 13.78 7.89
N ALA A 405 17.67 13.69 7.29
CA ALA A 405 17.49 13.61 5.83
C ALA A 405 17.82 14.94 5.15
N THR A 406 19.11 15.28 5.10
CA THR A 406 19.64 16.49 4.47
C THR A 406 20.65 16.12 3.40
N MET A 407 20.75 16.95 2.38
CA MET A 407 21.64 16.80 1.22
C MET A 407 23.14 17.01 1.55
N LEU A 408 23.62 16.52 2.70
CA LEU A 408 25.02 16.66 3.13
C LEU A 408 25.99 15.84 2.26
N HIS A 409 25.56 14.66 1.82
CA HIS A 409 26.31 13.77 0.94
C HIS A 409 25.43 13.31 -0.22
N THR A 410 26.00 13.28 -1.42
CA THR A 410 25.33 12.83 -2.64
C THR A 410 26.17 11.79 -3.36
N PRO A 411 25.56 10.77 -3.99
CA PRO A 411 26.27 9.87 -4.87
C PRO A 411 27.04 10.65 -5.93
N THR A 412 28.27 10.23 -6.22
CA THR A 412 29.01 10.73 -7.38
C THR A 412 28.27 10.30 -8.62
N LEU A 413 27.91 11.26 -9.49
CA LEU A 413 27.16 11.00 -10.72
C LEU A 413 27.94 11.52 -11.92
N ASN A 414 28.24 10.63 -12.87
CA ASN A 414 28.87 10.97 -14.14
C ASN A 414 27.92 10.68 -15.32
N ALA A 415 27.81 11.63 -16.26
CA ALA A 415 27.08 11.46 -17.52
C ALA A 415 28.08 11.42 -18.69
N SER A 416 27.98 10.41 -19.56
CA SER A 416 28.89 10.22 -20.70
C SER A 416 28.13 9.83 -21.98
N PRO A 417 28.32 10.55 -23.10
CA PRO A 417 29.12 11.78 -23.22
C PRO A 417 28.52 12.94 -22.41
N ALA A 418 29.34 13.95 -22.11
CA ALA A 418 28.83 15.20 -21.55
C ALA A 418 27.94 15.91 -22.58
N VAL A 419 26.78 16.40 -22.14
CA VAL A 419 25.78 17.02 -23.03
C VAL A 419 25.87 18.54 -22.86
N ALA A 420 26.15 19.25 -23.95
CA ALA A 420 26.25 20.71 -23.93
C ALA A 420 24.92 21.35 -23.49
N GLY A 421 24.99 22.27 -22.53
CA GLY A 421 23.82 22.97 -22.00
C GLY A 421 22.93 22.13 -21.06
N MET A 422 23.30 20.89 -20.74
CA MET A 422 22.56 20.04 -19.79
C MET A 422 23.29 19.97 -18.44
N THR A 423 22.56 20.07 -17.35
CA THR A 423 23.08 19.88 -15.98
C THR A 423 22.17 18.92 -15.22
N ILE A 424 22.77 18.00 -14.46
CA ILE A 424 22.05 17.04 -13.63
C ILE A 424 22.34 17.37 -12.17
N THR A 425 21.31 17.67 -11.39
CA THR A 425 21.47 18.16 -10.01
C THR A 425 20.62 17.32 -9.06
N PRO A 426 21.18 16.80 -7.96
CA PRO A 426 20.36 16.19 -6.93
C PRO A 426 19.64 17.29 -6.14
N VAL A 427 18.33 17.19 -6.01
CA VAL A 427 17.49 18.24 -5.40
C VAL A 427 16.86 17.83 -4.08
N ARG A 428 16.77 16.53 -3.81
CA ARG A 428 16.13 15.99 -2.61
C ARG A 428 16.74 14.65 -2.21
N LEU A 429 16.80 14.39 -0.91
CA LEU A 429 17.18 13.09 -0.32
C LEU A 429 16.02 12.64 0.55
N GLU A 430 15.52 11.45 0.26
CA GLU A 430 14.43 10.82 1.01
C GLU A 430 14.95 9.56 1.69
N PHE A 431 14.69 9.46 2.99
CA PHE A 431 14.85 8.23 3.76
C PHE A 431 13.53 7.47 3.71
N GLU A 432 13.59 6.15 3.59
CA GLU A 432 12.38 5.32 3.69
C GLU A 432 11.69 5.45 5.06
N TYR A 433 12.49 5.63 6.11
CA TYR A 433 12.06 5.86 7.49
C TYR A 433 12.90 7.00 8.10
N PRO A 434 12.48 8.27 7.92
CA PRO A 434 13.25 9.44 8.34
C PRO A 434 13.59 9.51 9.85
N SER A 435 12.77 8.88 10.70
CA SER A 435 12.97 8.84 12.15
C SER A 435 13.96 7.76 12.63
N HIS A 436 14.50 6.93 11.72
CA HIS A 436 15.24 5.70 12.06
C HIS A 436 16.66 5.69 11.49
N LEU A 437 17.56 6.47 12.08
CA LEU A 437 18.89 6.74 11.52
C LEU A 437 19.93 5.62 11.69
N ASN A 438 19.74 4.77 12.70
CA ASN A 438 20.65 3.65 12.99
C ASN A 438 20.35 2.40 12.15
N ARG A 439 19.15 2.34 11.57
CA ARG A 439 18.64 1.17 10.88
C ARG A 439 18.98 1.19 9.40
N ARG A 440 19.29 0.03 8.84
CA ARG A 440 19.47 -0.12 7.39
C ARG A 440 18.15 0.12 6.67
N GLN A 441 18.19 1.02 5.71
CA GLN A 441 17.02 1.41 4.91
C GLN A 441 17.46 1.88 3.52
N ARG A 442 16.50 2.15 2.63
CA ARG A 442 16.79 2.82 1.37
C ARG A 442 16.96 4.31 1.58
N LEU A 443 18.04 4.84 1.02
CA LEU A 443 18.28 6.26 0.86
C LEU A 443 18.14 6.58 -0.62
N THR A 444 17.28 7.54 -0.94
CA THR A 444 16.91 7.84 -2.32
C THR A 444 17.17 9.30 -2.64
N TRP A 445 18.09 9.54 -3.57
CA TRP A 445 18.35 10.87 -4.11
C TRP A 445 17.50 11.10 -5.35
N VAL A 446 16.76 12.21 -5.35
CA VAL A 446 15.93 12.68 -6.45
C VAL A 446 16.76 13.65 -7.28
N TYR A 447 16.84 13.41 -8.59
CA TYR A 447 17.62 14.24 -9.51
C TYR A 447 16.72 14.99 -10.50
N ASP A 448 17.02 16.27 -10.66
CA ASP A 448 16.47 17.11 -11.72
C ASP A 448 17.47 17.20 -12.88
N ILE A 449 16.92 17.34 -14.09
CA ILE A 449 17.71 17.63 -15.29
C ILE A 449 17.33 19.02 -15.79
N THR A 450 18.35 19.85 -15.99
CA THR A 450 18.20 21.24 -16.43
C THR A 450 18.87 21.41 -17.79
N PHE A 451 18.18 22.08 -18.72
CA PHE A 451 18.74 22.48 -20.01
C PHE A 451 18.76 24.01 -20.12
N THR A 452 19.89 24.58 -20.54
CA THR A 452 20.02 26.03 -20.81
C THR A 452 19.87 26.36 -22.30
N ASN A 453 20.01 25.36 -23.17
CA ASN A 453 19.84 25.44 -24.62
C ASN A 453 19.69 24.02 -25.19
N THR A 454 19.50 23.90 -26.51
CA THR A 454 19.35 22.63 -27.23
C THR A 454 20.63 22.19 -27.96
N SER A 455 21.79 22.79 -27.68
CA SER A 455 23.05 22.48 -28.41
C SER A 455 23.57 21.06 -28.16
N GLY A 456 23.15 20.42 -27.06
CA GLY A 456 23.49 19.03 -26.73
C GLY A 456 22.76 17.97 -27.56
N PHE A 457 21.76 18.36 -28.37
CA PHE A 457 21.04 17.47 -29.27
C PHE A 457 21.74 17.45 -30.63
N THR A 458 22.71 16.54 -30.80
CA THR A 458 23.63 16.57 -31.96
C THR A 458 23.37 15.49 -33.02
N SER A 459 22.45 14.56 -32.76
CA SER A 459 22.10 13.46 -33.67
C SER A 459 20.63 13.08 -33.51
N PRO A 460 20.03 12.39 -34.50
CA PRO A 460 18.61 12.00 -34.43
C PRO A 460 18.24 11.25 -33.15
N VAL A 461 19.14 10.41 -32.65
CA VAL A 461 19.10 9.82 -31.30
C VAL A 461 20.54 9.83 -30.75
N ALA A 462 20.71 10.27 -29.51
CA ALA A 462 21.96 10.15 -28.75
C ALA A 462 21.67 9.47 -27.40
N VAL A 463 22.56 8.57 -26.96
CA VAL A 463 22.45 7.86 -25.68
C VAL A 463 23.47 8.43 -24.71
N VAL A 464 23.03 8.83 -23.53
CA VAL A 464 23.86 9.34 -22.44
C VAL A 464 23.87 8.31 -21.32
N THR A 465 25.02 7.70 -21.07
CA THR A 465 25.19 6.75 -19.95
C THR A 465 25.38 7.52 -18.65
N LEU A 466 24.55 7.22 -17.65
CA LEU A 466 24.70 7.69 -16.27
C LEU A 466 25.46 6.64 -15.47
N GLN A 467 26.39 7.06 -14.62
CA GLN A 467 27.10 6.20 -13.67
C GLN A 467 27.02 6.85 -12.29
N ALA A 468 26.36 6.19 -11.35
CA ALA A 468 26.26 6.63 -9.97
C ALA A 468 27.08 5.72 -9.06
N SER A 469 27.78 6.29 -8.08
CA SER A 469 28.48 5.53 -7.04
C SER A 469 28.42 6.21 -5.68
N MET A 470 28.34 5.40 -4.62
CA MET A 470 28.41 5.85 -3.24
C MET A 470 28.99 4.74 -2.37
N SER A 471 29.95 5.08 -1.50
CA SER A 471 30.67 4.08 -0.71
C SER A 471 31.24 2.95 -1.60
N THR A 472 30.87 1.69 -1.35
CA THR A 472 31.33 0.52 -2.10
C THR A 472 30.37 0.06 -3.20
N VAL A 473 29.30 0.82 -3.50
CA VAL A 473 28.27 0.42 -4.47
C VAL A 473 28.20 1.39 -5.65
N ALA A 474 27.89 0.87 -6.82
CA ALA A 474 27.74 1.64 -8.04
C ALA A 474 26.63 1.06 -8.92
N SER A 475 26.09 1.89 -9.82
CA SER A 475 25.10 1.49 -10.80
C SER A 475 25.24 2.31 -12.07
N THR A 476 24.60 1.86 -13.14
CA THR A 476 24.54 2.59 -14.41
C THR A 476 23.10 2.76 -14.86
N GLY A 477 22.81 3.87 -15.54
CA GLY A 477 21.52 4.20 -16.14
C GLY A 477 21.73 4.83 -17.52
N ALA A 478 20.65 5.18 -18.22
CA ALA A 478 20.75 5.83 -19.52
C ALA A 478 19.65 6.88 -19.74
N LEU A 479 20.01 7.93 -20.46
CA LEU A 479 19.10 8.94 -21.02
C LEU A 479 19.23 8.95 -22.55
N TYR A 480 18.20 9.47 -23.21
CA TYR A 480 18.05 9.54 -24.66
C TYR A 480 17.71 10.96 -25.07
N LEU A 481 18.50 11.51 -25.98
CA LEU A 481 18.25 12.81 -26.60
C LEU A 481 17.83 12.58 -28.05
N ILE A 482 16.71 13.16 -28.46
CA ILE A 482 16.13 12.97 -29.80
C ILE A 482 16.11 14.30 -30.54
N GLN A 483 16.54 14.30 -31.81
CA GLN A 483 16.58 15.47 -32.68
C GLN A 483 15.82 15.20 -33.99
N GLN A 484 14.49 15.24 -33.95
CA GLN A 484 13.64 15.04 -35.14
C GLN A 484 12.34 15.87 -35.05
N PRO A 485 11.93 16.58 -36.12
CA PRO A 485 10.66 17.33 -36.14
C PRO A 485 9.45 16.40 -36.00
N ASN A 486 8.79 16.44 -34.85
CA ASN A 486 7.55 15.70 -34.59
C ASN A 486 6.59 16.54 -33.73
N PRO A 487 5.28 16.27 -33.75
CA PRO A 487 4.34 16.94 -32.85
C PRO A 487 4.50 16.43 -31.41
N TYR A 488 4.38 17.31 -30.41
CA TYR A 488 4.56 16.96 -28.99
C TYR A 488 3.61 17.73 -28.06
N GLU A 489 3.48 17.25 -26.83
CA GLU A 489 2.87 17.94 -25.69
C GLU A 489 3.92 18.15 -24.59
N VAL A 490 3.72 19.16 -23.74
CA VAL A 490 4.67 19.53 -22.67
C VAL A 490 4.09 19.22 -21.29
N ASP A 491 4.92 18.56 -20.46
CA ASP A 491 4.66 18.30 -19.06
C ASP A 491 5.03 19.48 -18.16
N GLY A 492 4.42 19.54 -16.98
CA GLY A 492 4.67 20.58 -16.00
C GLY A 492 5.86 20.29 -15.10
N GLU A 493 5.92 21.00 -13.97
CA GLU A 493 6.89 20.72 -12.89
C GLU A 493 6.91 19.23 -12.52
N THR A 494 5.73 18.61 -12.39
CA THR A 494 5.65 17.15 -12.29
C THR A 494 5.80 16.55 -13.69
N SER A 495 6.93 15.89 -13.94
CA SER A 495 7.40 15.41 -15.25
C SER A 495 6.49 14.44 -16.00
N TRP A 496 5.48 13.89 -15.34
CA TRP A 496 4.47 13.05 -15.96
C TRP A 496 3.10 13.72 -16.05
N LEU A 497 2.91 14.93 -15.50
CA LEU A 497 1.62 15.62 -15.48
C LEU A 497 1.61 16.73 -16.52
N SER A 498 0.79 16.56 -17.55
CA SER A 498 0.74 17.48 -18.66
C SER A 498 0.21 18.87 -18.28
N THR A 499 0.82 19.90 -18.85
CA THR A 499 0.30 21.29 -18.88
C THR A 499 -0.52 21.58 -20.13
N ASP A 500 -0.38 20.73 -21.15
CA ASP A 500 -0.99 20.85 -22.47
C ASP A 500 -2.27 19.99 -22.60
N LEU A 501 -2.45 18.96 -21.76
CA LEU A 501 -3.73 18.28 -21.57
C LEU A 501 -4.49 18.84 -20.36
N ARG A 502 -5.60 19.52 -20.61
CA ARG A 502 -6.44 20.11 -19.55
C ARG A 502 -7.89 19.71 -19.66
N VAL A 503 -8.58 19.71 -18.51
CA VAL A 503 -10.00 19.39 -18.41
C VAL A 503 -10.81 20.54 -17.83
N PHE A 504 -12.07 20.62 -18.20
CA PHE A 504 -13.02 21.53 -17.57
C PHE A 504 -14.43 20.95 -17.59
N GLN A 505 -15.26 21.46 -16.69
CA GLN A 505 -16.70 21.22 -16.68
C GLN A 505 -17.45 22.51 -16.99
N ILE A 506 -18.63 22.40 -17.59
CA ILE A 506 -19.49 23.55 -17.88
C ILE A 506 -20.96 23.20 -17.70
N LYS A 507 -21.70 24.12 -17.08
CA LYS A 507 -23.17 24.03 -16.97
C LYS A 507 -23.83 24.44 -18.28
N GLN A 508 -24.92 23.78 -18.64
CA GLN A 508 -25.75 24.20 -19.78
C GLN A 508 -26.13 25.68 -19.67
N GLY A 509 -26.12 26.37 -20.81
CA GLY A 509 -26.40 27.80 -20.92
C GLY A 509 -25.23 28.72 -20.59
N ARG A 510 -24.06 28.20 -20.18
CA ARG A 510 -22.87 29.02 -19.92
C ARG A 510 -21.96 29.10 -21.16
N PRO A 511 -21.31 30.27 -21.40
CA PRO A 511 -20.38 30.44 -22.51
C PRO A 511 -18.94 29.98 -22.17
N LYS A 512 -18.22 29.49 -23.17
CA LYS A 512 -16.77 29.22 -23.14
C LYS A 512 -16.21 29.27 -24.57
N PHE A 513 -15.05 29.90 -24.74
CA PHE A 513 -14.35 30.10 -26.01
C PHE A 513 -15.26 30.61 -27.14
N GLY A 514 -16.15 31.56 -26.82
CA GLY A 514 -17.08 32.14 -27.80
C GLY A 514 -18.30 31.27 -28.14
N VAL A 515 -18.53 30.15 -27.43
CA VAL A 515 -19.65 29.23 -27.66
C VAL A 515 -20.48 29.08 -26.40
N THR A 516 -21.82 29.08 -26.51
CA THR A 516 -22.71 28.76 -25.38
C THR A 516 -23.03 27.27 -25.35
N MET A 517 -22.88 26.61 -24.20
CA MET A 517 -23.18 25.18 -24.04
C MET A 517 -24.69 24.92 -24.16
N GLY A 518 -25.11 24.36 -25.31
CA GLY A 518 -26.47 23.85 -25.53
C GLY A 518 -26.69 22.43 -24.99
N SER A 519 -27.57 21.67 -25.65
CA SER A 519 -27.83 20.26 -25.33
C SER A 519 -27.00 19.26 -26.16
N ASP A 520 -26.16 19.74 -27.08
CA ASP A 520 -25.29 18.94 -27.93
C ASP A 520 -23.81 19.19 -27.57
N PRO A 521 -23.21 18.34 -26.72
CA PRO A 521 -21.81 18.43 -26.30
C PRO A 521 -20.82 18.29 -27.45
N SER A 522 -21.13 17.47 -28.47
CA SER A 522 -20.24 17.25 -29.62
C SER A 522 -20.19 18.47 -30.53
N ALA A 523 -21.33 19.11 -30.79
CA ALA A 523 -21.37 20.37 -31.50
C ALA A 523 -20.62 21.48 -30.74
N PHE A 524 -20.80 21.55 -29.42
CA PHE A 524 -20.12 22.52 -28.57
C PHE A 524 -18.60 22.38 -28.64
N ILE A 525 -18.05 21.18 -28.38
CA ILE A 525 -16.58 21.00 -28.37
C ILE A 525 -15.98 21.20 -29.76
N THR A 526 -16.64 20.77 -30.83
CA THR A 526 -16.17 20.99 -32.21
C THR A 526 -16.06 22.48 -32.53
N GLN A 527 -17.04 23.28 -32.11
CA GLN A 527 -17.00 24.73 -32.32
C GLN A 527 -15.94 25.41 -31.42
N VAL A 528 -15.76 24.95 -30.17
CA VAL A 528 -14.68 25.43 -29.29
C VAL A 528 -13.31 25.20 -29.92
N LEU A 529 -13.06 24.01 -30.48
CA LEU A 529 -11.79 23.68 -31.14
C LEU A 529 -11.59 24.53 -32.41
N THR A 530 -12.65 24.77 -33.17
CA THR A 530 -12.61 25.66 -34.34
C THR A 530 -12.23 27.08 -33.91
N ASN A 531 -12.86 27.60 -32.85
CA ASN A 531 -12.59 28.94 -32.35
C ASN A 531 -11.16 29.07 -31.80
N LEU A 532 -10.65 28.07 -31.07
CA LEU A 532 -9.28 28.05 -30.57
C LEU A 532 -8.25 28.02 -31.70
N ASN A 533 -8.46 27.17 -32.72
CA ASN A 533 -7.54 27.04 -33.85
C ASN A 533 -7.58 28.24 -34.81
N ASN A 534 -8.69 28.98 -34.88
CA ASN A 534 -8.84 30.17 -35.73
C ASN A 534 -8.63 31.50 -34.98
N GLY A 535 -8.42 31.48 -33.67
CA GLY A 535 -8.29 32.69 -32.85
C GLY A 535 -9.59 33.47 -32.66
N THR A 536 -10.76 32.84 -32.80
CA THR A 536 -12.08 33.48 -32.72
C THR A 536 -12.81 33.16 -31.39
N THR A 537 -12.07 33.08 -30.29
CA THR A 537 -12.56 32.67 -28.97
C THR A 537 -13.25 33.76 -28.15
N GLY A 538 -13.39 34.98 -28.70
CA GLY A 538 -13.92 36.13 -27.96
C GLY A 538 -13.01 36.60 -26.82
N GLY A 539 -11.69 36.47 -27.00
CA GLY A 539 -10.66 36.92 -26.04
C GLY A 539 -10.24 35.87 -25.01
N GLN A 540 -10.94 34.73 -24.92
CA GLN A 540 -10.56 33.63 -24.04
C GLN A 540 -9.39 32.83 -24.62
N THR A 541 -8.48 32.35 -23.78
CA THR A 541 -7.32 31.56 -24.22
C THR A 541 -7.21 30.26 -23.44
N PHE A 542 -6.59 29.24 -24.03
CA PHE A 542 -6.39 27.95 -23.35
C PHE A 542 -5.66 28.15 -22.00
N GLU A 543 -4.66 29.01 -21.99
CA GLU A 543 -3.79 29.30 -20.85
C GLU A 543 -4.54 29.96 -19.69
N ASN A 544 -5.36 30.96 -20.00
CA ASN A 544 -6.01 31.81 -18.99
C ASN A 544 -7.39 31.31 -18.57
N ASP A 545 -8.07 30.55 -19.43
CA ASP A 545 -9.45 30.13 -19.22
C ASP A 545 -9.59 28.66 -18.82
N ILE A 546 -8.55 27.84 -18.93
CA ILE A 546 -8.53 26.49 -18.34
C ILE A 546 -7.36 26.40 -17.37
N SER A 547 -7.65 26.41 -16.07
CA SER A 547 -6.60 26.46 -15.04
C SER A 547 -5.67 25.24 -15.06
N LEU A 548 -4.39 25.46 -14.75
CA LEU A 548 -3.47 24.38 -14.39
C LEU A 548 -3.76 23.83 -12.99
N ASP A 549 -4.31 24.67 -12.11
CA ASP A 549 -4.70 24.27 -10.76
C ASP A 549 -5.77 23.19 -10.83
N GLN A 550 -5.41 22.08 -10.22
CA GLN A 550 -6.11 20.82 -10.24
C GLN A 550 -7.41 20.90 -9.44
N GLN A 551 -7.48 21.75 -8.42
CA GLN A 551 -8.72 21.98 -7.67
C GLN A 551 -9.80 22.66 -8.52
N THR A 552 -9.39 23.40 -9.54
CA THR A 552 -10.27 24.11 -10.47
C THR A 552 -10.54 23.28 -11.74
N SER A 553 -9.50 22.68 -12.32
CA SER A 553 -9.57 21.82 -13.50
C SER A 553 -9.95 20.39 -13.10
N ARG A 554 -11.24 20.20 -12.79
CA ARG A 554 -11.83 18.92 -12.35
C ARG A 554 -13.13 18.60 -13.08
N LEU A 555 -13.43 17.31 -13.12
CA LEU A 555 -14.64 16.75 -13.73
C LEU A 555 -15.79 16.66 -12.71
N GLU A 556 -17.01 16.47 -13.19
CA GLU A 556 -18.20 16.26 -12.38
C GLU A 556 -18.86 14.93 -12.77
N LEU A 557 -18.98 14.02 -11.81
CA LEU A 557 -19.58 12.70 -12.00
C LEU A 557 -21.12 12.80 -12.04
N SER A 558 -21.70 13.87 -11.50
CA SER A 558 -23.14 14.13 -11.49
C SER A 558 -23.63 14.61 -12.85
N GLY A 559 -24.75 14.06 -13.34
CA GLY A 559 -25.39 14.55 -14.56
C GLY A 559 -25.91 16.00 -14.43
N THR A 560 -26.25 16.43 -13.22
CA THR A 560 -26.74 17.78 -12.91
C THR A 560 -26.13 18.31 -11.62
N VAL A 561 -26.04 19.64 -11.49
CA VAL A 561 -25.68 20.31 -10.23
C VAL A 561 -26.64 21.46 -9.98
N ALA A 562 -27.48 21.32 -8.96
CA ALA A 562 -28.60 22.21 -8.66
C ALA A 562 -29.61 22.24 -9.82
N GLY A 563 -29.96 21.05 -10.32
CA GLY A 563 -30.93 20.87 -11.42
C GLY A 563 -30.46 21.30 -12.81
N ILE A 564 -29.25 21.85 -12.96
CA ILE A 564 -28.70 22.26 -14.26
C ILE A 564 -27.76 21.17 -14.79
N PRO A 565 -27.92 20.71 -16.05
CA PRO A 565 -27.00 19.75 -16.67
C PRO A 565 -25.56 20.24 -16.70
N VAL A 566 -24.63 19.34 -16.39
CA VAL A 566 -23.18 19.58 -16.41
C VAL A 566 -22.53 18.69 -17.45
N TYR A 567 -21.62 19.25 -18.23
CA TYR A 567 -20.86 18.52 -19.24
C TYR A 567 -19.36 18.67 -18.98
N ASN A 568 -18.62 17.61 -19.28
CA ASN A 568 -17.18 17.50 -19.03
C ASN A 568 -16.42 17.43 -20.34
N PHE A 569 -15.30 18.14 -20.45
CA PHE A 569 -14.51 18.21 -21.68
C PHE A 569 -13.01 18.15 -21.38
N ALA A 570 -12.25 17.70 -22.37
CA ALA A 570 -10.81 17.79 -22.39
C ALA A 570 -10.31 18.48 -23.65
N ILE A 571 -9.21 19.22 -23.54
CA ILE A 571 -8.49 19.85 -24.65
C ILE A 571 -7.01 19.53 -24.50
N ALA A 572 -6.41 19.08 -25.60
CA ALA A 572 -4.97 18.87 -25.75
C ALA A 572 -4.39 19.96 -26.65
N LYS A 573 -3.32 20.61 -26.21
CA LYS A 573 -2.57 21.60 -26.98
C LYS A 573 -1.34 20.92 -27.57
N VAL A 574 -1.37 20.61 -28.86
CA VAL A 574 -0.24 19.98 -29.55
C VAL A 574 0.62 21.04 -30.22
N ARG A 575 1.93 20.88 -30.07
CA ARG A 575 2.97 21.78 -30.56
C ARG A 575 3.75 21.11 -31.66
N TYR A 576 4.24 21.90 -32.60
CA TYR A 576 5.08 21.43 -33.69
C TYR A 576 6.07 22.50 -34.08
N ARG A 577 7.32 22.09 -34.32
CA ARG A 577 8.39 22.98 -34.77
C ARG A 577 9.12 22.33 -35.94
N SER A 578 9.13 23.04 -37.06
CA SER A 578 9.76 22.60 -38.29
C SER A 578 9.93 23.78 -39.22
N LEU A 579 11.11 23.91 -39.85
CA LEU A 579 11.38 24.99 -40.80
C LEU A 579 10.82 24.70 -42.20
N LEU A 580 10.69 23.41 -42.57
CA LEU A 580 10.50 23.01 -43.96
C LEU A 580 9.42 21.93 -44.16
N THR A 581 9.13 21.11 -43.14
CA THR A 581 8.25 19.95 -43.25
C THR A 581 6.92 20.19 -42.54
N SER A 582 5.80 19.88 -43.18
CA SER A 582 4.48 19.83 -42.52
C SER A 582 4.31 18.49 -41.82
N ALA A 583 3.72 18.50 -40.62
CA ALA A 583 3.15 17.29 -40.02
C ALA A 583 1.71 17.14 -40.52
N THR A 584 1.50 16.28 -41.50
CA THR A 584 0.16 15.96 -42.06
C THR A 584 -0.50 14.83 -41.29
N ASP A 585 -1.83 14.90 -41.18
CA ASP A 585 -2.66 13.91 -40.48
C ASP A 585 -2.21 13.64 -39.03
N VAL A 586 -1.89 14.69 -38.28
CA VAL A 586 -1.67 14.59 -36.84
C VAL A 586 -3.00 14.25 -36.19
N ARG A 587 -3.07 13.08 -35.54
CA ARG A 587 -4.25 12.58 -34.83
C ARG A 587 -4.00 12.63 -33.33
N VAL A 588 -5.00 13.06 -32.56
CA VAL A 588 -4.96 12.97 -31.10
C VAL A 588 -6.10 12.10 -30.61
N PHE A 589 -5.78 11.03 -29.89
CA PHE A 589 -6.74 10.14 -29.27
C PHE A 589 -6.84 10.43 -27.77
N PHE A 590 -8.05 10.64 -27.26
CA PHE A 590 -8.29 10.80 -25.84
C PHE A 590 -8.73 9.47 -25.24
N ARG A 591 -8.07 9.04 -24.17
CA ARG A 591 -8.30 7.75 -23.51
C ARG A 591 -8.56 7.95 -22.04
N LEU A 592 -9.76 7.59 -21.62
CA LEU A 592 -10.18 7.60 -20.23
C LEU A 592 -9.94 6.22 -19.60
N PHE A 593 -9.18 6.17 -18.52
CA PHE A 593 -9.04 4.98 -17.69
C PHE A 593 -10.10 5.05 -16.57
N PRO A 594 -10.93 4.02 -16.36
CA PRO A 594 -12.08 4.12 -15.44
C PRO A 594 -11.72 4.35 -13.96
N VAL A 595 -10.44 4.27 -13.61
CA VAL A 595 -9.88 4.41 -12.27
C VAL A 595 -8.47 4.95 -12.32
N ALA A 596 -7.98 5.53 -11.23
CA ALA A 596 -6.55 5.78 -11.04
C ALA A 596 -5.76 4.47 -11.24
N THR A 597 -4.78 4.45 -12.12
CA THR A 597 -3.94 3.27 -12.38
C THR A 597 -2.47 3.59 -12.13
N THR A 598 -1.74 2.61 -11.61
CA THR A 598 -0.28 2.68 -11.47
C THR A 598 0.46 2.26 -12.75
N SER A 599 -0.27 2.01 -13.84
CA SER A 599 0.31 1.72 -15.15
C SER A 599 -0.46 2.44 -16.25
N LEU A 600 0.26 3.23 -17.03
CA LEU A 600 -0.21 3.86 -18.27
C LEU A 600 0.65 3.45 -19.47
N GLU A 601 1.42 2.38 -19.32
CA GLU A 601 2.23 1.74 -20.35
C GLU A 601 1.46 1.61 -21.67
N TYR A 602 2.06 2.14 -22.72
CA TYR A 602 1.54 2.13 -24.07
C TYR A 602 1.61 0.72 -24.65
N ASP A 603 0.46 0.15 -25.01
CA ASP A 603 0.39 -1.13 -25.70
C ASP A 603 -0.80 -1.15 -26.65
N GLN A 604 -0.51 -1.13 -27.95
CA GLN A 604 -1.53 -1.19 -28.99
C GLN A 604 -2.28 -2.53 -29.06
N ALA A 605 -1.78 -3.60 -28.43
CA ALA A 605 -2.48 -4.88 -28.36
C ALA A 605 -3.57 -4.88 -27.27
N THR A 606 -3.39 -4.08 -26.21
CA THR A 606 -4.26 -4.12 -25.02
C THR A 606 -4.85 -2.75 -24.67
N THR A 607 -4.11 -1.87 -23.99
CA THR A 607 -4.58 -0.61 -23.38
C THR A 607 -4.78 0.53 -24.38
N TYR A 608 -4.07 0.53 -25.51
CA TYR A 608 -4.09 1.60 -26.54
C TYR A 608 -4.52 1.07 -27.92
N ARG A 609 -5.43 0.10 -27.93
CA ARG A 609 -5.97 -0.47 -29.17
C ARG A 609 -6.52 0.60 -30.11
N ARG A 610 -6.37 0.35 -31.41
CA ARG A 610 -6.87 1.18 -32.50
C ARG A 610 -7.18 0.35 -33.74
N HIS A 611 -8.10 0.83 -34.57
CA HIS A 611 -8.38 0.29 -35.88
C HIS A 611 -7.68 1.13 -36.94
N THR A 612 -7.05 0.46 -37.90
CA THR A 612 -6.44 1.09 -39.07
C THR A 612 -6.99 0.44 -40.33
N SER A 613 -7.56 1.25 -41.22
CA SER A 613 -7.98 0.82 -42.56
C SER A 613 -7.76 1.97 -43.55
N GLY A 614 -6.79 1.82 -44.44
CA GLY A 614 -6.34 2.90 -45.32
C GLY A 614 -5.90 4.12 -44.52
N ALA A 615 -6.47 5.30 -44.83
CA ALA A 615 -6.22 6.55 -44.11
C ALA A 615 -7.03 6.70 -42.80
N THR A 616 -8.00 5.81 -42.55
CA THR A 616 -8.82 5.84 -41.34
C THR A 616 -8.08 5.16 -40.21
N VAL A 617 -7.77 5.93 -39.17
CA VAL A 617 -7.16 5.45 -37.92
C VAL A 617 -8.00 5.94 -36.77
N VAL A 618 -8.58 5.04 -35.99
CA VAL A 618 -9.49 5.39 -34.88
C VAL A 618 -9.19 4.58 -33.62
N PRO A 619 -9.22 5.20 -32.43
CA PRO A 619 -8.98 4.50 -31.18
C PRO A 619 -10.16 3.60 -30.83
N LEU A 620 -9.87 2.42 -30.32
CA LEU A 620 -10.85 1.44 -29.85
C LEU A 620 -10.81 1.34 -28.31
N LEU A 621 -11.74 0.60 -27.73
CA LEU A 621 -11.66 0.20 -26.31
C LEU A 621 -10.32 -0.49 -26.04
N GLY A 622 -9.61 -0.02 -25.01
CA GLY A 622 -8.53 -0.77 -24.42
C GLY A 622 -9.10 -1.98 -23.68
N ILE A 623 -8.59 -3.17 -23.97
CA ILE A 623 -9.06 -4.41 -23.37
C ILE A 623 -7.87 -5.21 -22.86
N LYS A 624 -7.88 -5.56 -21.58
CA LYS A 624 -6.88 -6.43 -20.94
C LYS A 624 -7.60 -7.46 -20.08
N ASN A 625 -7.24 -8.73 -20.21
CA ASN A 625 -7.90 -9.86 -19.53
C ASN A 625 -9.44 -9.82 -19.64
N ASN A 626 -9.94 -9.56 -20.86
CA ASN A 626 -11.36 -9.43 -21.19
C ASN A 626 -12.13 -8.29 -20.49
N ALA A 627 -11.46 -7.42 -19.73
CA ALA A 627 -12.05 -6.25 -19.08
C ALA A 627 -11.66 -4.96 -19.80
N ILE A 628 -12.51 -3.93 -19.68
CA ILE A 628 -12.19 -2.58 -20.16
C ILE A 628 -11.02 -2.03 -19.36
N ALA A 629 -9.96 -1.65 -20.06
CA ALA A 629 -8.78 -0.98 -19.51
C ALA A 629 -8.78 0.53 -19.82
N SER A 630 -9.22 0.93 -21.01
CA SER A 630 -9.37 2.34 -21.40
C SER A 630 -10.56 2.55 -22.34
N ILE A 631 -11.15 3.73 -22.29
CA ILE A 631 -12.33 4.12 -23.08
C ILE A 631 -11.94 5.31 -23.97
N PRO A 632 -12.06 5.21 -25.31
CA PRO A 632 -11.78 6.33 -26.18
C PRO A 632 -12.88 7.40 -26.06
N CYS A 633 -12.49 8.67 -26.11
CA CYS A 633 -13.38 9.83 -26.11
C CYS A 633 -13.15 10.65 -27.39
N PHE A 634 -14.21 11.29 -27.89
CA PHE A 634 -14.23 11.91 -29.22
C PHE A 634 -14.82 13.33 -29.15
N ALA A 635 -14.48 14.19 -30.11
CA ALA A 635 -15.25 15.41 -30.34
C ALA A 635 -16.56 15.07 -31.06
N ALA A 636 -16.49 14.18 -32.05
CA ALA A 636 -17.65 13.66 -32.75
C ALA A 636 -18.56 12.80 -31.85
N PRO A 637 -19.86 12.68 -32.16
CA PRO A 637 -20.75 11.77 -31.45
C PRO A 637 -20.28 10.32 -31.54
N ARG A 638 -20.46 9.56 -30.45
CA ARG A 638 -20.21 8.11 -30.45
C ARG A 638 -21.14 7.40 -31.44
N VAL A 639 -20.61 6.42 -32.16
CA VAL A 639 -21.46 5.45 -32.88
C VAL A 639 -22.38 4.71 -31.91
N ASN A 640 -23.58 4.35 -32.36
CA ASN A 640 -24.47 3.52 -31.56
C ASN A 640 -23.92 2.09 -31.48
N SER A 641 -23.17 1.83 -30.41
CA SER A 641 -22.52 0.54 -30.14
C SER A 641 -23.49 -0.63 -30.02
N ALA A 642 -24.81 -0.39 -29.91
CA ALA A 642 -25.82 -1.45 -29.94
C ALA A 642 -25.90 -2.19 -31.27
N VAL A 643 -25.64 -1.46 -32.36
CA VAL A 643 -25.95 -1.88 -33.74
C VAL A 643 -24.78 -1.67 -34.70
N ALA A 644 -23.79 -0.85 -34.33
CA ALA A 644 -22.60 -0.59 -35.14
C ALA A 644 -21.31 -1.02 -34.41
N SER A 645 -20.31 -1.43 -35.20
CA SER A 645 -18.95 -1.65 -34.69
C SER A 645 -18.26 -0.31 -34.44
N MET A 646 -17.46 -0.22 -33.37
CA MET A 646 -16.65 0.96 -33.07
C MET A 646 -15.60 1.26 -34.14
N ARG A 647 -15.27 0.31 -35.02
CA ARG A 647 -14.41 0.53 -36.19
C ARG A 647 -14.96 1.56 -37.17
N THR A 648 -16.27 1.84 -37.09
CA THR A 648 -16.97 2.81 -37.93
C THR A 648 -17.00 4.22 -37.35
N GLN A 649 -16.45 4.42 -36.15
CA GLN A 649 -16.32 5.75 -35.55
C GLN A 649 -15.51 6.68 -36.45
N THR A 650 -15.83 7.98 -36.43
CA THR A 650 -15.02 9.04 -37.05
C THR A 650 -14.81 10.16 -36.02
N ASP A 651 -13.74 10.95 -36.18
CA ASP A 651 -13.47 12.09 -35.31
C ASP A 651 -12.66 13.19 -36.02
N PRO A 652 -13.23 13.83 -37.06
CA PRO A 652 -12.48 14.71 -37.96
C PRO A 652 -11.89 15.95 -37.27
N ALA A 653 -12.51 16.45 -36.19
CA ALA A 653 -11.97 17.59 -35.45
C ALA A 653 -10.63 17.29 -34.77
N ASN A 654 -10.30 16.01 -34.59
CA ASN A 654 -9.05 15.55 -34.01
C ASN A 654 -8.04 15.03 -35.04
N VAL A 655 -8.19 15.43 -36.32
CA VAL A 655 -7.22 15.15 -37.40
C VAL A 655 -6.84 16.46 -38.06
N LEU A 656 -5.63 16.95 -37.83
CA LEU A 656 -5.18 18.26 -38.32
C LEU A 656 -3.80 18.19 -38.97
N THR A 657 -3.55 19.14 -39.87
CA THR A 657 -2.21 19.39 -40.42
C THR A 657 -1.55 20.55 -39.67
N MET A 658 -0.30 20.36 -39.28
CA MET A 658 0.54 21.38 -38.65
C MET A 658 1.61 21.83 -39.66
N PRO A 659 1.49 23.03 -40.25
CA PRO A 659 2.45 23.51 -41.25
C PRO A 659 3.82 23.83 -40.62
N PRO A 660 4.90 23.86 -41.41
CA PRO A 660 6.18 24.41 -40.96
C PRO A 660 6.07 25.93 -40.74
N ASN A 661 7.00 26.46 -39.97
CA ASN A 661 7.19 27.89 -39.79
C ASN A 661 8.63 28.25 -40.16
N ALA A 662 8.81 28.98 -41.26
CA ALA A 662 10.14 29.36 -41.77
C ALA A 662 10.93 30.26 -40.81
N GLY A 663 10.26 30.92 -39.85
CA GLY A 663 10.89 31.71 -38.79
C GLY A 663 11.26 30.89 -37.55
N GLY A 664 11.09 29.57 -37.57
CA GLY A 664 11.43 28.68 -36.45
C GLY A 664 10.47 28.72 -35.26
N SER A 665 9.43 29.57 -35.31
CA SER A 665 8.44 29.65 -34.23
C SER A 665 7.57 28.41 -34.17
N GLU A 666 7.12 28.07 -32.98
CA GLU A 666 6.21 26.94 -32.75
C GLU A 666 4.85 27.17 -33.41
N VAL A 667 4.29 26.10 -33.98
CA VAL A 667 2.92 26.04 -34.48
C VAL A 667 2.08 25.23 -33.50
N ILE A 668 0.97 25.81 -33.06
CA ILE A 668 0.05 25.21 -32.10
C ILE A 668 -1.24 24.78 -32.80
N ARG A 669 -1.77 23.61 -32.40
CA ARG A 669 -3.12 23.15 -32.71
C ARG A 669 -3.80 22.58 -31.47
N TYR A 670 -5.10 22.82 -31.37
CA TYR A 670 -5.94 22.34 -30.28
C TYR A 670 -6.81 21.18 -30.75
N PHE A 671 -6.81 20.13 -29.96
CA PHE A 671 -7.60 18.90 -30.11
C PHE A 671 -8.47 18.75 -28.86
N GLY A 672 -9.58 18.01 -28.91
CA GLY A 672 -10.45 17.89 -27.74
C GLY A 672 -11.51 16.82 -27.83
N CYS A 673 -12.16 16.54 -26.71
CA CYS A 673 -13.24 15.57 -26.66
C CYS A 673 -14.30 15.91 -25.61
N TRP A 674 -15.49 15.35 -25.80
CA TRP A 674 -16.50 15.24 -24.76
C TRP A 674 -16.22 14.01 -23.88
N LEU A 675 -16.25 14.22 -22.56
CA LEU A 675 -16.11 13.18 -21.55
C LEU A 675 -17.51 12.84 -21.01
N ASP A 676 -18.17 11.86 -21.61
CA ASP A 676 -19.54 11.45 -21.27
C ASP A 676 -19.65 10.59 -19.99
N ILE A 677 -18.76 10.84 -19.02
CA ILE A 677 -18.62 10.10 -17.76
C ILE A 677 -19.81 10.22 -16.80
N ASN A 678 -20.65 11.24 -17.01
CA ASN A 678 -21.82 11.55 -16.20
C ASN A 678 -23.13 11.37 -16.98
N GLN A 679 -23.09 10.63 -18.09
CA GLN A 679 -24.24 10.34 -18.93
C GLN A 679 -24.78 8.95 -18.66
N MET A 680 -26.10 8.79 -18.79
CA MET A 680 -26.82 7.54 -18.52
C MET A 680 -26.96 6.62 -19.73
N GLN A 681 -26.50 7.05 -20.91
CA GLN A 681 -26.65 6.28 -22.13
C GLN A 681 -25.77 5.02 -22.06
N PRO A 682 -26.34 3.81 -22.25
CA PRO A 682 -25.55 2.58 -22.29
C PRO A 682 -24.60 2.56 -23.48
N GLN A 683 -23.31 2.37 -23.21
CA GLN A 683 -22.24 2.36 -24.22
C GLN A 683 -21.58 0.98 -24.33
N PHE A 684 -21.05 0.42 -23.23
CA PHE A 684 -20.17 -0.76 -23.30
C PHE A 684 -20.52 -1.79 -22.23
N PRO A 685 -20.41 -3.09 -22.50
CA PRO A 685 -20.49 -4.11 -21.46
C PRO A 685 -19.21 -4.12 -20.61
N LEU A 686 -19.30 -4.63 -19.36
CA LEU A 686 -18.13 -4.78 -18.47
C LEU A 686 -17.02 -5.63 -19.10
N GLN A 687 -17.42 -6.67 -19.84
CA GLN A 687 -16.54 -7.58 -20.57
C GLN A 687 -16.88 -7.53 -22.07
N PRO A 688 -16.19 -6.72 -22.87
CA PRO A 688 -16.52 -6.54 -24.29
C PRO A 688 -16.25 -7.78 -25.15
N MET A 689 -17.33 -8.43 -25.59
CA MET A 689 -17.31 -9.55 -26.53
C MET A 689 -18.48 -9.41 -27.53
N PRO A 690 -18.23 -9.36 -28.86
CA PRO A 690 -16.92 -9.26 -29.52
C PRO A 690 -16.22 -7.93 -29.19
N GLY A 691 -14.88 -7.90 -29.18
CA GLY A 691 -14.10 -6.77 -28.64
C GLY A 691 -14.40 -5.38 -29.23
N ASP A 692 -14.90 -5.30 -30.47
CA ASP A 692 -15.17 -4.03 -31.17
C ASP A 692 -16.68 -3.75 -31.40
N GLY A 693 -17.55 -4.54 -30.78
CA GLY A 693 -18.99 -4.51 -30.99
C GLY A 693 -19.43 -5.02 -32.38
N PRO A 694 -20.72 -4.88 -32.73
CA PRO A 694 -21.78 -4.29 -31.90
C PRO A 694 -22.10 -5.12 -30.64
N TYR A 695 -22.58 -4.45 -29.59
CA TYR A 695 -22.96 -5.03 -28.31
C TYR A 695 -24.48 -4.97 -28.12
N THR A 696 -25.17 -6.06 -28.46
CA THR A 696 -26.64 -6.12 -28.45
C THR A 696 -27.25 -6.22 -27.05
N SER A 697 -26.47 -6.63 -26.05
CA SER A 697 -26.91 -6.76 -24.64
C SER A 697 -25.78 -6.43 -23.67
N GLY A 698 -26.10 -6.35 -22.37
CA GLY A 698 -25.12 -6.18 -21.29
C GLY A 698 -24.42 -4.82 -21.22
N ARG A 699 -24.77 -3.86 -22.10
CA ARG A 699 -24.19 -2.51 -22.10
C ARG A 699 -24.54 -1.73 -20.83
N GLN A 700 -23.56 -1.02 -20.30
CA GLN A 700 -23.67 -0.11 -19.18
C GLN A 700 -23.29 1.31 -19.62
N SER A 701 -23.74 2.31 -18.86
CA SER A 701 -23.28 3.68 -19.07
C SER A 701 -21.81 3.82 -18.68
N ILE A 702 -21.09 4.81 -19.22
CA ILE A 702 -19.69 5.03 -18.81
C ILE A 702 -19.62 5.37 -17.32
N GLN A 703 -20.61 6.09 -16.77
CA GLN A 703 -20.72 6.34 -15.34
C GLN A 703 -20.70 5.04 -14.52
N ASP A 704 -21.44 4.02 -14.94
CA ASP A 704 -21.47 2.71 -14.28
C ASP A 704 -20.14 1.93 -14.40
N LEU A 705 -19.28 2.28 -15.37
CA LEU A 705 -17.96 1.67 -15.58
C LEU A 705 -16.85 2.33 -14.75
N ILE A 706 -17.09 3.54 -14.21
CA ILE A 706 -16.14 4.27 -13.38
C ILE A 706 -15.95 3.59 -12.00
N ARG A 707 -14.74 3.65 -11.43
CA ARG A 707 -14.43 3.06 -10.10
C ARG A 707 -13.89 4.06 -9.08
N ASN A 708 -13.97 5.36 -9.33
CA ASN A 708 -13.57 6.44 -8.42
C ASN A 708 -14.27 7.77 -8.79
N GLU A 709 -14.29 8.77 -7.91
CA GLU A 709 -14.65 10.16 -8.29
C GLU A 709 -13.80 10.68 -9.46
N HIS A 710 -12.50 10.36 -9.45
CA HIS A 710 -11.50 10.83 -10.40
C HIS A 710 -10.91 9.71 -11.26
N GLN A 711 -10.66 9.99 -12.53
CA GLN A 711 -10.16 9.04 -13.53
C GLN A 711 -8.82 9.50 -14.10
N CYS A 712 -8.05 8.60 -14.71
CA CYS A 712 -6.90 9.02 -15.54
C CYS A 712 -7.41 9.38 -16.94
N LEU A 713 -6.94 10.50 -17.46
CA LEU A 713 -7.08 10.83 -18.88
C LEU A 713 -5.70 10.86 -19.53
N VAL A 714 -5.59 10.28 -20.71
CA VAL A 714 -4.39 10.35 -21.55
C VAL A 714 -4.74 10.88 -22.94
N SER A 715 -3.96 11.82 -23.46
CA SER A 715 -3.90 12.14 -24.88
C SER A 715 -2.76 11.36 -25.54
N GLU A 716 -3.05 10.71 -26.67
CA GLU A 716 -2.10 10.00 -27.51
C GLU A 716 -1.97 10.73 -28.85
N ILE A 717 -0.79 11.26 -29.16
CA ILE A 717 -0.46 11.76 -30.51
C ILE A 717 -0.15 10.54 -31.40
N ALA A 718 -1.10 10.20 -32.27
CA ALA A 718 -0.94 9.16 -33.29
C ALA A 718 -0.45 9.79 -34.61
N PHE A 719 0.88 9.94 -34.73
CA PHE A 719 1.55 10.48 -35.91
C PHE A 719 2.47 9.44 -36.56
N THR A 720 2.12 8.98 -37.78
CA THR A 720 2.79 7.86 -38.45
C THR A 720 4.30 8.03 -38.63
N PRO A 721 4.84 9.22 -38.98
CA PRO A 721 6.29 9.39 -39.13
C PRO A 721 7.07 9.27 -37.81
N ALA A 722 6.43 9.46 -36.65
CA ALA A 722 7.05 9.34 -35.33
C ALA A 722 6.05 8.82 -34.28
N PRO A 723 5.67 7.53 -34.32
CA PRO A 723 4.65 6.97 -33.45
C PRO A 723 5.19 6.71 -32.04
N ALA A 724 4.30 6.75 -31.03
CA ALA A 724 4.60 6.20 -29.70
C ALA A 724 4.95 4.71 -29.81
N GLN A 725 5.96 4.28 -29.05
CA GLN A 725 6.40 2.88 -29.02
C GLN A 725 5.76 2.13 -27.85
N ASN A 726 5.48 0.85 -28.04
CA ASN A 726 5.00 -0.02 -26.96
C ASN A 726 5.98 -0.01 -25.78
N GLY A 727 5.48 -0.07 -24.55
CA GLY A 727 6.30 -0.02 -23.34
C GLY A 727 6.64 1.39 -22.83
N LEU A 728 6.37 2.44 -23.63
CA LEU A 728 6.54 3.82 -23.17
C LEU A 728 5.37 4.26 -22.30
N THR A 729 5.64 5.14 -21.35
CA THR A 729 4.64 5.79 -20.48
C THR A 729 4.52 7.26 -20.87
N PRO A 730 3.53 7.99 -20.33
CA PRO A 730 3.50 9.46 -20.43
C PRO A 730 4.79 10.11 -19.90
N SER A 731 5.39 9.54 -18.86
CA SER A 731 6.68 10.01 -18.36
C SER A 731 7.86 9.70 -19.29
N LEU A 732 7.74 8.87 -20.33
CA LEU A 732 8.85 8.50 -21.22
C LEU A 732 8.63 8.88 -22.69
N SER A 733 7.48 9.47 -23.03
CA SER A 733 7.12 9.84 -24.39
C SER A 733 6.40 11.17 -24.44
N ASP A 734 6.93 12.09 -25.25
CA ASP A 734 6.31 13.35 -25.65
C ASP A 734 5.05 13.20 -26.54
N LYS A 735 4.68 11.96 -26.88
CA LYS A 735 3.45 11.59 -27.62
C LYS A 735 2.30 11.19 -26.69
N LEU A 736 2.56 11.10 -25.39
CA LEU A 736 1.61 10.63 -24.40
C LEU A 736 1.57 11.67 -23.28
N ALA A 737 0.46 12.38 -23.14
CA ALA A 737 0.27 13.34 -22.06
C ALA A 737 -0.81 12.81 -21.12
N GLN A 738 -0.58 12.84 -19.81
CA GLN A 738 -1.58 12.39 -18.84
C GLN A 738 -2.07 13.50 -17.92
N ARG A 739 -3.34 13.38 -17.55
CA ARG A 739 -4.00 14.13 -16.48
C ARG A 739 -4.58 13.10 -15.51
N ASN A 740 -3.75 12.66 -14.57
CA ASN A 740 -4.07 11.57 -13.64
C ASN A 740 -4.04 12.04 -12.18
N LEU A 741 -5.13 12.65 -11.74
CA LEU A 741 -5.19 13.37 -10.47
C LEU A 741 -6.47 13.03 -9.72
N ALA A 742 -6.31 12.57 -8.48
CA ALA A 742 -7.39 12.38 -7.53
C ALA A 742 -7.41 13.52 -6.52
N ILE A 743 -8.59 14.08 -6.24
CA ILE A 743 -8.74 15.18 -5.29
C ILE A 743 -9.71 14.73 -4.21
N VAL A 744 -9.22 14.61 -2.98
CA VAL A 744 -10.06 14.17 -1.87
C VAL A 744 -9.84 15.13 -0.71
N GLN A 745 -10.85 15.95 -0.43
CA GLN A 745 -10.72 17.02 0.55
C GLN A 745 -10.66 16.45 1.99
N SER A 746 -9.95 17.14 2.88
CA SER A 746 -9.94 16.86 4.34
C SER A 746 -10.62 17.98 5.11
N ALA A 747 -11.31 17.66 6.21
CA ALA A 747 -12.02 18.66 7.00
C ALA A 747 -11.17 19.21 8.18
N ASN A 748 -11.21 20.53 8.37
CA ASN A 748 -10.78 21.19 9.61
C ASN A 748 -11.75 22.32 10.02
N PRO A 749 -12.29 22.33 11.27
CA PRO A 749 -12.20 21.24 12.25
C PRO A 749 -12.85 19.97 11.70
N GLY A 750 -12.27 18.81 11.99
CA GLY A 750 -12.69 17.51 11.48
C GLY A 750 -12.82 16.47 12.60
N LEU A 751 -13.64 15.45 12.41
CA LEU A 751 -13.56 14.18 13.13
C LEU A 751 -12.69 13.19 12.33
N VAL A 752 -12.31 12.06 12.93
CA VAL A 752 -11.45 11.03 12.32
C VAL A 752 -11.86 10.70 10.88
N TYR A 753 -13.11 10.26 10.66
CA TYR A 753 -13.54 9.88 9.32
C TYR A 753 -13.59 11.06 8.34
N SER A 754 -13.84 12.29 8.79
CA SER A 754 -13.78 13.46 7.89
C SER A 754 -12.34 13.88 7.50
N ARG A 755 -11.33 13.32 8.18
CA ARG A 755 -9.89 13.45 7.87
C ARG A 755 -9.31 12.20 7.18
N ARG A 756 -10.13 11.16 6.97
CA ARG A 756 -9.78 9.93 6.26
C ARG A 756 -9.92 10.11 4.77
N ILE A 757 -8.87 9.85 4.01
CA ILE A 757 -8.77 10.16 2.59
C ILE A 757 -8.77 8.86 1.77
N PRO A 758 -9.94 8.38 1.31
CA PRO A 758 -10.02 7.18 0.47
C PRO A 758 -9.71 7.46 -1.00
N GLN A 759 -8.96 6.58 -1.64
CA GLN A 759 -8.69 6.59 -3.07
C GLN A 759 -8.60 5.16 -3.63
N THR A 760 -9.57 4.76 -4.45
CA THR A 760 -9.45 3.52 -5.23
C THR A 760 -8.42 3.67 -6.36
N PHE A 761 -7.71 2.58 -6.64
CA PHE A 761 -6.71 2.53 -7.71
C PHE A 761 -6.59 1.11 -8.24
N GLU A 762 -5.95 0.96 -9.40
CA GLU A 762 -5.62 -0.34 -9.99
C GLU A 762 -4.10 -0.50 -10.08
N VAL A 763 -3.63 -1.67 -9.65
CA VAL A 763 -2.23 -2.09 -9.78
C VAL A 763 -2.08 -3.01 -10.97
N ARG A 764 -1.08 -2.77 -11.81
CA ARG A 764 -0.76 -3.69 -12.91
C ARG A 764 -0.12 -4.95 -12.33
N SER A 765 -0.48 -6.12 -12.83
CA SER A 765 0.29 -7.33 -12.53
C SER A 765 1.73 -7.23 -13.04
N SER A 766 2.66 -7.87 -12.32
CA SER A 766 4.01 -8.13 -12.80
C SER A 766 4.01 -8.97 -14.09
N SER A 767 5.02 -8.80 -14.95
CA SER A 767 5.19 -9.58 -16.19
C SER A 767 5.47 -11.06 -15.95
N ALA A 768 6.16 -11.38 -14.85
CA ALA A 768 6.49 -12.74 -14.45
C ALA A 768 6.62 -12.85 -12.93
N LYS A 769 6.52 -14.07 -12.40
CA LYS A 769 6.69 -14.37 -10.96
C LYS A 769 8.05 -13.93 -10.39
N GLN A 770 9.06 -13.86 -11.24
CA GLN A 770 10.43 -13.48 -10.88
C GLN A 770 10.61 -11.95 -10.88
N ASP A 771 9.78 -11.23 -11.64
CA ASP A 771 9.76 -9.77 -11.69
C ASP A 771 8.93 -9.25 -10.53
N GLN A 772 9.59 -8.94 -9.41
CA GLN A 772 8.92 -8.38 -8.24
C GLN A 772 8.77 -6.87 -8.44
N ASP A 773 7.59 -6.42 -8.87
CA ASP A 773 7.24 -4.99 -8.96
C ASP A 773 7.02 -4.41 -7.55
N GLU A 774 7.08 -3.09 -7.42
CA GLU A 774 6.74 -2.40 -6.17
C GLU A 774 5.85 -1.20 -6.42
N LEU A 775 4.94 -0.92 -5.49
CA LEU A 775 4.38 0.41 -5.33
C LEU A 775 5.39 1.28 -4.60
N MET A 776 5.63 2.49 -5.10
CA MET A 776 6.44 3.53 -4.46
C MET A 776 5.53 4.69 -4.09
N PHE A 777 5.54 5.09 -2.82
CA PHE A 777 4.76 6.19 -2.27
C PHE A 777 5.68 7.35 -1.94
N ASP A 778 5.47 8.49 -2.61
CA ASP A 778 6.09 9.77 -2.28
C ASP A 778 5.08 10.60 -1.49
N TRP A 779 5.32 10.72 -0.19
CA TRP A 779 4.43 11.39 0.75
C TRP A 779 4.57 12.92 0.72
N GLY A 780 5.62 13.45 0.08
CA GLY A 780 5.86 14.88 -0.03
C GLY A 780 5.70 15.61 1.30
N ASN A 781 4.69 16.48 1.38
CA ASN A 781 4.41 17.32 2.54
C ASN A 781 3.28 16.78 3.46
N VAL A 782 2.87 15.52 3.32
CA VAL A 782 1.91 14.88 4.24
C VAL A 782 2.47 14.96 5.67
N PRO A 783 1.66 15.41 6.65
CA PRO A 783 2.14 15.67 7.99
C PRO A 783 2.53 14.38 8.72
N GLU A 784 3.59 14.47 9.54
CA GLU A 784 4.03 13.39 10.43
C GLU A 784 2.88 12.91 11.34
N GLY A 785 2.85 11.61 11.61
CA GLY A 785 1.77 10.96 12.35
C GLY A 785 0.54 10.63 11.49
N SER A 786 0.57 10.91 10.18
CA SER A 786 -0.38 10.31 9.24
C SER A 786 -0.10 8.81 9.08
N VAL A 787 -1.15 8.06 8.79
CA VAL A 787 -1.06 6.61 8.56
C VAL A 787 -1.72 6.24 7.25
N ALA A 788 -1.09 5.33 6.51
CA ALA A 788 -1.62 4.80 5.28
C ALA A 788 -2.00 3.32 5.42
N THR A 789 -3.09 2.94 4.76
CA THR A 789 -3.44 1.54 4.52
C THR A 789 -3.66 1.29 3.04
N VAL A 790 -3.26 0.10 2.59
CA VAL A 790 -3.51 -0.41 1.25
C VAL A 790 -4.28 -1.71 1.38
N TYR A 791 -5.51 -1.72 0.87
CA TYR A 791 -6.36 -2.89 0.79
C TYR A 791 -6.35 -3.46 -0.63
N LEU A 792 -5.94 -4.72 -0.77
CA LEU A 792 -5.88 -5.47 -2.04
C LEU A 792 -6.67 -6.77 -1.88
N PRO A 793 -7.96 -6.84 -2.27
CA PRO A 793 -8.83 -7.98 -1.99
C PRO A 793 -8.37 -9.32 -2.57
N ASP A 794 -7.59 -9.29 -3.66
CA ASP A 794 -7.10 -10.50 -4.33
C ASP A 794 -5.72 -10.94 -3.82
N ILE A 795 -5.13 -10.24 -2.83
CA ILE A 795 -3.79 -10.51 -2.29
C ILE A 795 -3.87 -10.72 -0.79
N LEU A 796 -3.21 -11.77 -0.28
CA LEU A 796 -3.02 -11.93 1.15
C LEU A 796 -1.95 -10.97 1.66
N ALA A 797 -2.26 -10.25 2.75
CA ALA A 797 -1.31 -9.34 3.40
C ALA A 797 -0.02 -10.08 3.80
N ASP A 798 -0.13 -11.34 4.25
CA ASP A 798 1.03 -12.17 4.61
C ASP A 798 1.95 -12.47 3.40
N ASP A 799 1.43 -12.50 2.17
CA ASP A 799 2.26 -12.66 0.96
C ASP A 799 3.04 -11.38 0.65
N VAL A 800 2.44 -10.21 0.88
CA VAL A 800 3.12 -8.91 0.79
C VAL A 800 4.23 -8.83 1.83
N LEU A 801 3.95 -9.18 3.08
CA LEU A 801 4.94 -9.18 4.16
C LEU A 801 6.09 -10.15 3.89
N ARG A 802 5.80 -11.39 3.47
CA ARG A 802 6.84 -12.37 3.13
C ARG A 802 7.69 -11.91 1.95
N LEU A 803 7.09 -11.22 0.98
CA LEU A 803 7.83 -10.66 -0.14
C LEU A 803 8.67 -9.46 0.29
N ALA A 804 8.14 -8.59 1.16
CA ALA A 804 8.86 -7.48 1.77
C ALA A 804 10.05 -7.97 2.57
N ALA A 805 9.90 -9.01 3.39
CA ALA A 805 10.97 -9.67 4.12
C ALA A 805 12.11 -10.20 3.23
N ARG A 806 11.78 -10.74 2.04
CA ARG A 806 12.80 -11.22 1.09
C ARG A 806 13.49 -10.09 0.33
N LYS A 807 12.74 -9.02 0.02
CA LYS A 807 13.21 -7.93 -0.85
C LYS A 807 13.86 -6.79 -0.09
N TYR A 808 13.37 -6.53 1.11
CA TYR A 808 13.81 -5.46 1.99
C TYR A 808 14.59 -6.05 3.13
N ARG A 809 15.69 -5.40 3.48
CA ARG A 809 16.48 -5.82 4.64
C ARG A 809 15.67 -5.66 5.92
N THR A 810 14.84 -4.63 5.97
CA THR A 810 13.91 -4.36 7.06
C THR A 810 12.65 -3.64 6.53
N HIS A 811 11.49 -3.81 7.15
CA HIS A 811 10.26 -3.06 6.77
C HIS A 811 9.38 -2.73 7.98
N ARG A 812 8.39 -1.84 7.80
CA ARG A 812 7.38 -1.48 8.81
C ARG A 812 5.94 -1.67 8.30
N LEU A 813 5.78 -2.59 7.36
CA LEU A 813 4.45 -3.04 6.92
C LEU A 813 3.82 -3.89 8.04
N ILE A 814 2.59 -3.55 8.41
CA ILE A 814 1.82 -4.19 9.48
C ILE A 814 0.55 -4.78 8.86
N ARG A 815 0.27 -6.04 9.14
CA ARG A 815 -1.00 -6.68 8.76
C ARG A 815 -2.11 -6.17 9.68
N ILE A 816 -3.20 -5.66 9.08
CA ILE A 816 -4.41 -5.25 9.81
C ILE A 816 -5.54 -6.27 9.66
N ASP A 817 -5.71 -6.79 8.46
CA ASP A 817 -6.59 -7.90 8.18
C ASP A 817 -5.98 -8.77 7.07
N GLU A 818 -6.73 -9.76 6.59
CA GLU A 818 -6.28 -10.72 5.56
C GLU A 818 -5.79 -10.05 4.27
N HIS A 819 -6.27 -8.85 3.94
CA HIS A 819 -6.04 -8.17 2.66
C HIS A 819 -5.57 -6.72 2.81
N THR A 820 -5.31 -6.26 4.03
CA THR A 820 -4.93 -4.87 4.33
C THR A 820 -3.57 -4.82 5.02
N VAL A 821 -2.65 -4.10 4.38
CA VAL A 821 -1.38 -3.69 5.00
C VAL A 821 -1.44 -2.22 5.41
N ARG A 822 -0.88 -1.93 6.58
CA ARG A 822 -0.75 -0.60 7.16
C ARG A 822 0.73 -0.24 7.28
N PHE A 823 1.04 1.04 7.15
CA PHE A 823 2.38 1.57 7.39
C PHE A 823 2.33 3.06 7.71
N ASP A 824 3.36 3.53 8.40
CA ASP A 824 3.50 4.95 8.74
C ASP A 824 3.94 5.74 7.49
N THR A 825 3.40 6.94 7.31
CA THR A 825 3.82 7.81 6.19
C THR A 825 5.12 8.54 6.52
N GLY A 826 5.99 8.71 5.54
CA GLY A 826 7.18 9.56 5.64
C GLY A 826 8.20 9.19 4.59
N GLY A 827 8.89 10.20 4.03
CA GLY A 827 9.85 10.02 2.95
C GLY A 827 9.31 9.22 1.75
N LEU A 828 10.06 8.19 1.32
CA LEU A 828 9.65 7.28 0.24
C LEU A 828 9.45 5.85 0.76
N ASN A 829 8.20 5.38 0.80
CA ASN A 829 7.91 3.99 1.17
C ASN A 829 7.66 3.12 -0.05
N TYR A 830 7.95 1.81 0.10
CA TYR A 830 7.67 0.84 -0.94
C TYR A 830 6.89 -0.36 -0.41
N ILE A 831 5.99 -0.87 -1.24
CA ILE A 831 5.25 -2.10 -0.98
C ILE A 831 5.48 -3.02 -2.17
N PRO A 832 5.99 -4.25 -1.96
CA PRO A 832 6.21 -5.15 -3.06
C PRO A 832 4.89 -5.82 -3.43
N ILE A 833 4.68 -6.01 -4.73
CA ILE A 833 3.42 -6.52 -5.26
C ILE A 833 3.62 -8.00 -5.58
N PRO A 834 2.93 -8.94 -4.89
CA PRO A 834 2.96 -10.33 -5.27
C PRO A 834 2.45 -10.53 -6.71
N PHE A 835 3.07 -11.44 -7.46
CA PHE A 835 2.65 -11.74 -8.82
C PHE A 835 1.22 -12.28 -8.87
N THR A 836 0.45 -11.78 -9.84
CA THR A 836 -0.88 -12.28 -10.20
C THR A 836 -1.06 -12.22 -11.71
N ASP A 837 -2.01 -12.98 -12.25
CA ASP A 837 -2.26 -13.00 -13.70
C ASP A 837 -3.12 -11.81 -14.18
N ALA A 838 -3.67 -11.02 -13.26
CA ALA A 838 -4.58 -9.92 -13.55
C ALA A 838 -4.25 -8.64 -12.76
N ASN A 839 -4.66 -7.50 -13.32
CA ASN A 839 -4.55 -6.24 -12.61
C ASN A 839 -5.40 -6.26 -11.33
N LEU A 840 -4.85 -5.73 -10.23
CA LEU A 840 -5.41 -5.79 -8.89
C LEU A 840 -6.18 -4.51 -8.57
N PRO A 841 -7.50 -4.57 -8.31
CA PRO A 841 -8.22 -3.48 -7.66
C PRO A 841 -7.63 -3.21 -6.29
N GLY A 842 -7.57 -1.94 -5.89
CA GLY A 842 -7.05 -1.54 -4.59
C GLY A 842 -7.76 -0.32 -4.01
N LEU A 843 -7.63 -0.16 -2.70
CA LEU A 843 -8.04 1.04 -1.97
C LEU A 843 -6.88 1.53 -1.12
N LEU A 844 -6.38 2.72 -1.43
CA LEU A 844 -5.48 3.50 -0.58
C LEU A 844 -6.35 4.32 0.37
N THR A 845 -6.04 4.27 1.66
CA THR A 845 -6.64 5.13 2.67
C THR A 845 -5.54 5.86 3.42
N VAL A 846 -5.60 7.18 3.49
CA VAL A 846 -4.67 8.00 4.27
C VAL A 846 -5.44 8.70 5.39
N ASP A 847 -5.06 8.44 6.64
CA ASP A 847 -5.63 9.12 7.81
C ASP A 847 -4.72 10.27 8.23
N LEU A 848 -5.24 11.49 8.14
CA LEU A 848 -4.51 12.68 8.56
C LEU A 848 -4.65 12.93 10.08
N PRO A 849 -3.58 13.40 10.74
CA PRO A 849 -3.57 13.71 12.16
C PRO A 849 -4.42 14.95 12.49
N GLU A 850 -4.58 15.19 13.79
CA GLU A 850 -5.11 16.46 14.28
C GLU A 850 -4.10 17.59 14.10
N GLY A 851 -4.58 18.83 14.10
CA GLY A 851 -3.72 20.02 13.95
C GLY A 851 -3.55 20.52 12.52
N ILE A 852 -4.05 19.81 11.51
CA ILE A 852 -4.14 20.32 10.13
C ILE A 852 -5.04 21.56 10.07
N LYS A 853 -4.72 22.50 9.16
CA LYS A 853 -5.34 23.83 9.07
C LYS A 853 -5.99 24.04 7.71
N LYS A 854 -7.10 24.79 7.69
CA LYS A 854 -7.77 25.21 6.45
C LYS A 854 -6.76 25.91 5.53
N GLY A 855 -6.79 25.59 4.23
CA GLY A 855 -5.91 26.18 3.23
C GLY A 855 -4.60 25.42 3.01
N GLN A 856 -4.26 24.43 3.86
CA GLN A 856 -3.18 23.50 3.56
C GLN A 856 -3.58 22.56 2.40
N VAL A 857 -2.59 22.14 1.63
CA VAL A 857 -2.75 21.15 0.56
C VAL A 857 -1.64 20.13 0.69
N PHE A 858 -2.01 18.86 0.84
CA PHE A 858 -1.05 17.75 0.86
C PHE A 858 -1.09 17.00 -0.46
N LYS A 859 0.05 16.47 -0.90
CA LYS A 859 0.16 15.69 -2.14
C LYS A 859 0.85 14.37 -1.88
N VAL A 860 0.25 13.29 -2.37
CA VAL A 860 0.83 11.94 -2.36
C VAL A 860 0.97 11.48 -3.80
N VAL A 861 2.16 11.05 -4.23
CA VAL A 861 2.36 10.44 -5.53
C VAL A 861 2.58 8.94 -5.36
N VAL A 862 1.76 8.14 -6.04
CA VAL A 862 1.85 6.68 -6.04
C VAL A 862 2.32 6.23 -7.40
N ARG A 863 3.38 5.43 -7.45
CA ARG A 863 4.00 4.92 -8.67
C ARG A 863 4.14 3.41 -8.61
N GLN A 864 4.15 2.73 -9.75
CA GLN A 864 4.62 1.34 -9.83
C GLN A 864 6.01 1.30 -10.47
N VAL A 865 6.95 0.67 -9.76
CA VAL A 865 8.34 0.51 -10.15
C VAL A 865 8.58 -0.93 -10.57
N ALA A 866 8.81 -1.14 -11.86
CA ALA A 866 8.98 -2.45 -12.47
C ALA A 866 10.43 -2.72 -12.90
N GLY A 867 10.73 -4.00 -13.12
CA GLY A 867 11.89 -4.43 -13.89
C GLY A 867 11.80 -3.99 -15.37
N ARG A 868 12.82 -4.27 -16.18
CA ARG A 868 12.94 -3.77 -17.56
C ARG A 868 11.69 -4.06 -18.42
N PRO A 869 11.08 -3.06 -19.07
CA PRO A 869 10.05 -3.32 -20.07
C PRO A 869 10.67 -3.96 -21.32
N GLN A 870 10.03 -5.00 -21.88
CA GLN A 870 10.53 -5.82 -22.99
C GLN A 870 10.85 -5.04 -24.29
N VAL A 871 10.33 -3.82 -24.46
CA VAL A 871 10.54 -3.02 -25.68
C VAL A 871 11.74 -2.06 -25.57
N ALA A 872 12.09 -1.59 -24.36
CA ALA A 872 13.35 -0.88 -24.14
C ALA A 872 14.54 -1.73 -24.62
N THR A 873 14.45 -3.06 -24.52
CA THR A 873 15.48 -4.00 -24.99
C THR A 873 15.94 -3.80 -26.45
N ARG A 874 15.14 -3.20 -27.35
CA ARG A 874 15.57 -2.94 -28.75
C ARG A 874 16.47 -1.71 -28.93
N MET A 875 16.40 -0.69 -28.06
CA MET A 875 17.35 0.43 -28.08
C MET A 875 18.63 0.15 -27.28
N PHE A 876 18.63 -0.91 -26.44
CA PHE A 876 19.66 -1.18 -25.42
C PHE A 876 20.41 -2.51 -25.66
N ALA A 877 20.37 -3.05 -26.88
CA ALA A 877 20.70 -4.45 -27.21
C ALA A 877 22.16 -4.92 -26.94
N GLU A 878 23.04 -4.09 -26.36
CA GLU A 878 24.46 -4.46 -26.18
C GLU A 878 25.00 -4.48 -24.74
N ARG A 879 24.20 -4.24 -23.68
CA ARG A 879 24.74 -4.30 -22.30
C ARG A 879 23.96 -5.19 -21.33
N SER A 880 24.60 -6.30 -20.99
CA SER A 880 24.23 -7.29 -19.97
C SER A 880 24.05 -6.65 -18.58
N GLU A 881 23.11 -7.19 -17.79
CA GLU A 881 22.98 -7.06 -16.33
C GLU A 881 22.98 -5.66 -15.67
N ILE A 882 22.44 -4.63 -16.33
CA ILE A 882 22.19 -3.36 -15.65
C ILE A 882 20.91 -3.46 -14.79
N ALA A 883 21.05 -3.36 -13.47
CA ALA A 883 19.98 -3.25 -12.47
C ALA A 883 19.29 -1.87 -12.52
N VAL A 884 18.64 -1.54 -13.64
CA VAL A 884 17.80 -0.33 -13.80
C VAL A 884 16.34 -0.72 -13.68
N ARG A 885 15.58 0.14 -13.01
CA ARG A 885 14.14 0.00 -12.83
C ARG A 885 13.41 1.21 -13.38
N TYR A 886 12.16 1.03 -13.79
CA TYR A 886 11.38 2.05 -14.47
C TYR A 886 10.05 2.27 -13.78
N ILE A 887 9.58 3.52 -13.81
CA ILE A 887 8.21 3.87 -13.44
C ILE A 887 7.31 3.59 -14.65
N ILE A 888 6.35 2.68 -14.49
CA ILE A 888 5.42 2.27 -15.55
C ILE A 888 4.08 3.03 -15.51
N GLY A 889 3.88 3.83 -14.46
CA GLY A 889 2.73 4.70 -14.29
C GLY A 889 2.71 5.33 -12.91
N SER A 890 2.02 6.47 -12.85
CA SER A 890 1.94 7.33 -11.67
C SER A 890 0.57 7.98 -11.58
N PHE A 891 0.03 8.10 -10.37
CA PHE A 891 -1.11 8.98 -10.06
C PHE A 891 -0.80 9.82 -8.81
N GLN A 892 -1.43 10.99 -8.72
CA GLN A 892 -1.30 11.85 -7.53
C GLN A 892 -2.65 11.99 -6.83
N LEU A 893 -2.63 11.86 -5.51
CA LEU A 893 -3.71 12.19 -4.60
C LEU A 893 -3.43 13.57 -3.99
N THR A 894 -4.29 14.54 -4.26
CA THR A 894 -4.25 15.90 -3.73
C THR A 894 -5.30 16.07 -2.64
N ILE A 895 -4.88 16.53 -1.47
CA ILE A 895 -5.67 16.58 -0.25
C ILE A 895 -5.76 18.04 0.24
N PRO A 896 -6.67 18.85 -0.33
CA PRO A 896 -6.88 20.20 0.17
C PRO A 896 -7.70 20.17 1.47
N VAL A 897 -7.29 20.98 2.44
CA VAL A 897 -7.97 21.09 3.73
C VAL A 897 -9.01 22.22 3.67
N SER A 898 -10.29 21.85 3.85
CA SER A 898 -11.45 22.73 3.75
C SER A 898 -12.32 22.61 5.02
N THR A 899 -13.46 23.31 5.05
CA THR A 899 -14.39 23.28 6.17
C THR A 899 -15.49 22.25 5.95
N LYS A 900 -16.07 21.74 7.04
CA LYS A 900 -17.20 20.79 6.96
C LYS A 900 -18.36 21.31 6.11
N ALA A 901 -18.70 22.60 6.28
CA ALA A 901 -19.82 23.24 5.58
C ALA A 901 -19.60 23.33 4.06
N GLU A 902 -18.37 23.63 3.62
CA GLU A 902 -18.01 23.67 2.20
C GLU A 902 -18.01 22.26 1.58
N MET A 903 -17.59 21.24 2.33
CA MET A 903 -17.44 19.87 1.83
C MET A 903 -18.76 19.08 1.78
N LEU A 904 -19.63 19.22 2.77
CA LEU A 904 -20.77 18.32 2.99
C LEU A 904 -21.70 18.19 1.75
N PRO A 905 -22.14 19.26 1.07
CA PRO A 905 -23.03 19.13 -0.09
C PRO A 905 -22.39 18.35 -1.24
N GLY A 906 -21.09 18.56 -1.50
CA GLY A 906 -20.34 17.83 -2.51
C GLY A 906 -20.18 16.35 -2.13
N GLN A 907 -19.87 16.05 -0.87
CA GLN A 907 -19.70 14.68 -0.40
C GLN A 907 -21.01 13.88 -0.39
N GLN A 908 -22.15 14.50 -0.07
CA GLN A 908 -23.47 13.84 -0.19
C GLN A 908 -23.83 13.53 -1.64
N ARG A 909 -23.54 14.46 -2.55
CA ARG A 909 -23.74 14.25 -3.98
C ARG A 909 -22.86 13.11 -4.49
N LEU A 910 -21.57 13.12 -4.16
CA LEU A 910 -20.65 12.04 -4.47
C LEU A 910 -21.16 10.68 -3.95
N LEU A 911 -21.54 10.60 -2.68
CA LEU A 911 -22.07 9.36 -2.10
C LEU A 911 -23.29 8.84 -2.87
N SER A 912 -24.17 9.72 -3.33
CA SER A 912 -25.32 9.37 -4.17
C SER A 912 -24.91 8.76 -5.51
N ASN A 913 -23.95 9.35 -6.20
CA ASN A 913 -23.40 8.81 -7.45
C ASN A 913 -22.69 7.47 -7.21
N LEU A 914 -21.87 7.37 -6.17
CA LEU A 914 -21.13 6.15 -5.87
C LEU A 914 -22.06 4.99 -5.50
N ARG A 915 -23.12 5.21 -4.72
CA ARG A 915 -24.15 4.19 -4.45
C ARG A 915 -24.92 3.78 -5.71
N TRP A 916 -25.09 4.69 -6.66
CA TRP A 916 -25.69 4.37 -7.95
C TRP A 916 -24.80 3.40 -8.76
N ILE A 917 -23.49 3.69 -8.82
CA ILE A 917 -22.48 2.88 -9.49
C ILE A 917 -22.30 1.53 -8.78
N GLU A 918 -22.20 1.51 -7.46
CA GLU A 918 -22.05 0.30 -6.63
C GLU A 918 -23.14 -0.73 -6.97
N ARG A 919 -24.38 -0.27 -7.16
CA ARG A 919 -25.53 -1.13 -7.51
C ARG A 919 -25.50 -1.68 -8.94
N ALA A 920 -24.63 -1.17 -9.81
CA ALA A 920 -24.38 -1.73 -11.14
C ALA A 920 -23.21 -2.71 -11.19
N ILE A 921 -22.38 -2.76 -10.14
CA ILE A 921 -21.25 -3.69 -10.06
C ILE A 921 -21.78 -5.07 -9.66
N PRO A 922 -21.56 -6.14 -10.46
CA PRO A 922 -21.92 -7.49 -10.08
C PRO A 922 -21.21 -7.93 -8.79
N ALA A 923 -21.88 -8.72 -7.95
CA ALA A 923 -21.31 -9.16 -6.67
C ALA A 923 -20.04 -10.03 -6.81
N ASN A 924 -19.85 -10.67 -7.96
CA ASN A 924 -18.68 -11.47 -8.32
C ASN A 924 -17.64 -10.70 -9.15
N ASP A 925 -17.83 -9.40 -9.37
CA ASP A 925 -16.83 -8.56 -10.03
C ASP A 925 -15.67 -8.27 -9.07
N ARG A 926 -14.43 -8.31 -9.58
CA ARG A 926 -13.21 -8.04 -8.80
C ARG A 926 -13.24 -6.68 -8.08
N TRP A 927 -13.96 -5.70 -8.62
CA TRP A 927 -14.08 -4.38 -8.00
C TRP A 927 -15.08 -4.34 -6.83
N ALA A 928 -15.99 -5.31 -6.70
CA ALA A 928 -17.05 -5.25 -5.70
C ALA A 928 -16.54 -5.07 -4.26
N PRO A 929 -15.49 -5.79 -3.79
CA PRO A 929 -14.97 -5.62 -2.43
C PRO A 929 -14.32 -4.25 -2.20
N ALA A 930 -13.43 -3.83 -3.10
CA ALA A 930 -12.71 -2.57 -2.97
C ALA A 930 -13.65 -1.35 -3.11
N PHE A 931 -14.59 -1.40 -4.07
CA PHE A 931 -15.56 -0.34 -4.27
C PHE A 931 -16.58 -0.27 -3.13
N GLY A 932 -17.04 -1.39 -2.59
CA GLY A 932 -17.90 -1.40 -1.40
C GLY A 932 -17.23 -0.77 -0.19
N LYS A 933 -15.95 -1.09 0.07
CA LYS A 933 -15.16 -0.46 1.15
C LYS A 933 -14.99 1.05 0.89
N TYR A 934 -14.80 1.47 -0.36
CA TYR A 934 -14.74 2.88 -0.75
C TYR A 934 -16.06 3.63 -0.46
N VAL A 935 -17.20 3.09 -0.91
CA VAL A 935 -18.53 3.71 -0.65
C VAL A 935 -18.81 3.79 0.85
N ALA A 936 -18.44 2.77 1.62
CA ALA A 936 -18.59 2.78 3.08
C ALA A 936 -17.75 3.89 3.74
N GLN A 937 -16.51 4.11 3.31
CA GLN A 937 -15.69 5.20 3.83
C GLN A 937 -16.24 6.59 3.45
N VAL A 938 -16.77 6.75 2.23
CA VAL A 938 -17.44 8.00 1.82
C VAL A 938 -18.74 8.23 2.63
N ALA A 939 -19.48 7.18 2.96
CA ALA A 939 -20.63 7.28 3.86
C ALA A 939 -20.22 7.74 5.27
N ALA A 940 -19.21 7.12 5.87
CA ALA A 940 -18.69 7.53 7.18
C ALA A 940 -18.17 8.98 7.18
N ARG A 941 -17.58 9.43 6.05
CA ARG A 941 -17.21 10.83 5.85
C ARG A 941 -18.42 11.77 5.89
N VAL A 942 -19.51 11.44 5.20
CA VAL A 942 -20.75 12.24 5.23
C VAL A 942 -21.27 12.40 6.66
N ASP A 943 -21.30 11.32 7.44
CA ASP A 943 -21.74 11.37 8.84
C ASP A 943 -20.80 12.24 9.70
N ALA A 944 -19.48 12.08 9.55
CA ALA A 944 -18.48 12.86 10.28
C ALA A 944 -18.45 14.36 9.92
N LEU A 945 -18.95 14.71 8.74
CA LEU A 945 -19.15 16.09 8.28
C LEU A 945 -20.46 16.71 8.81
N GLY A 946 -21.31 15.94 9.50
CA GLY A 946 -22.60 16.39 10.04
C GLY A 946 -23.81 16.07 9.16
N GLY A 947 -23.63 15.25 8.12
CA GLY A 947 -24.73 14.71 7.32
C GLY A 947 -25.35 13.46 7.92
N ASP A 948 -26.30 12.88 7.19
CA ASP A 948 -26.87 11.56 7.48
C ASP A 948 -26.77 10.70 6.22
N ALA A 949 -25.74 9.87 6.17
CA ALA A 949 -25.46 9.00 5.04
C ALA A 949 -26.56 7.96 4.82
N SER A 950 -27.34 7.58 5.85
CA SER A 950 -28.47 6.65 5.69
C SER A 950 -29.58 7.23 4.80
N ARG A 951 -29.66 8.56 4.71
CA ARG A 951 -30.66 9.29 3.92
C ARG A 951 -30.26 9.52 2.47
N VAL A 952 -28.99 9.40 2.13
CA VAL A 952 -28.49 9.70 0.77
C VAL A 952 -28.89 8.58 -0.21
N ALA A 953 -29.98 8.76 -0.96
CA ALA A 953 -30.40 7.77 -1.95
C ALA A 953 -29.43 7.72 -3.14
N PRO A 954 -29.29 6.56 -3.82
CA PRO A 954 -28.51 6.48 -5.06
C PRO A 954 -29.17 7.30 -6.16
N SER A 955 -28.37 8.04 -6.93
CA SER A 955 -28.83 8.78 -8.10
C SER A 955 -27.67 9.07 -9.04
N SER A 956 -27.85 8.82 -10.34
CA SER A 956 -26.88 9.17 -11.37
C SER A 956 -26.71 10.67 -11.59
N SER A 957 -27.75 11.45 -11.27
CA SER A 957 -27.73 12.90 -11.36
C SER A 957 -27.11 13.57 -10.12
N GLY A 958 -26.86 12.80 -9.05
CA GLY A 958 -26.41 13.35 -7.77
C GLY A 958 -27.51 14.00 -6.91
N GLU A 959 -28.72 14.20 -7.46
CA GLU A 959 -29.88 14.80 -6.77
C GLU A 959 -30.56 13.79 -5.84
N TRP A 960 -29.90 13.48 -4.73
CA TRP A 960 -30.25 12.38 -3.83
C TRP A 960 -31.56 12.60 -3.05
N GLN A 961 -31.94 13.85 -2.80
CA GLN A 961 -33.18 14.18 -2.10
C GLN A 961 -34.40 13.85 -2.95
N ASP A 962 -34.33 14.19 -4.24
CA ASP A 962 -35.37 13.91 -5.23
C ASP A 962 -35.47 12.40 -5.47
N ALA A 963 -34.33 11.75 -5.69
CA ALA A 963 -34.25 10.31 -5.83
C ALA A 963 -34.84 9.62 -4.60
N ARG A 964 -34.54 10.08 -3.37
CA ARG A 964 -35.12 9.52 -2.15
C ARG A 964 -36.64 9.63 -2.14
N ARG A 965 -37.18 10.82 -2.41
CA ARG A 965 -38.64 11.05 -2.43
C ARG A 965 -39.30 10.16 -3.46
N GLN A 966 -38.78 10.12 -4.69
CA GLN A 966 -39.30 9.28 -5.77
C GLN A 966 -39.24 7.79 -5.42
N CYS A 967 -38.11 7.30 -4.93
CA CYS A 967 -37.94 5.89 -4.59
C CYS A 967 -38.80 5.46 -3.40
N LEU A 968 -39.01 6.32 -2.39
CA LEU A 968 -39.96 6.05 -1.31
C LEU A 968 -41.40 6.00 -1.81
N MET A 969 -41.79 6.93 -2.68
CA MET A 969 -43.13 6.92 -3.30
C MET A 969 -43.36 5.64 -4.11
N LEU A 970 -42.40 5.21 -4.93
CA LEU A 970 -42.49 3.97 -5.71
C LEU A 970 -42.54 2.72 -4.82
N THR A 971 -41.79 2.72 -3.72
CA THR A 971 -41.81 1.65 -2.72
C THR A 971 -43.20 1.56 -2.08
N ALA A 972 -43.77 2.68 -1.65
CA ALA A 972 -45.10 2.74 -1.06
C ALA A 972 -46.19 2.36 -2.07
N LEU A 973 -46.09 2.81 -3.32
CA LEU A 973 -47.02 2.47 -4.39
C LEU A 973 -46.97 0.97 -4.73
N ALA A 974 -45.78 0.36 -4.76
CA ALA A 974 -45.64 -1.08 -4.96
C ALA A 974 -46.26 -1.87 -3.80
N ILE A 975 -46.02 -1.47 -2.55
CA ILE A 975 -46.66 -2.07 -1.37
C ILE A 975 -48.19 -1.94 -1.48
N LEU A 976 -48.69 -0.74 -1.80
CA LEU A 976 -50.13 -0.48 -1.94
C LEU A 976 -50.76 -1.34 -3.04
N LEU A 977 -50.13 -1.47 -4.21
CA LEU A 977 -50.63 -2.31 -5.29
C LEU A 977 -50.68 -3.79 -4.90
N ILE A 978 -49.70 -4.29 -4.13
CA ILE A 978 -49.73 -5.66 -3.58
C ILE A 978 -50.89 -5.81 -2.59
N VAL A 979 -51.11 -4.83 -1.71
CA VAL A 979 -52.22 -4.84 -0.74
C VAL A 979 -53.58 -4.81 -1.46
N VAL A 980 -53.75 -3.92 -2.44
CA VAL A 980 -54.99 -3.81 -3.23
C VAL A 980 -55.24 -5.08 -4.04
N PHE A 981 -54.18 -5.68 -4.60
CA PHE A 981 -54.27 -6.98 -5.27
C PHE A 981 -54.73 -8.08 -4.28
N ALA A 982 -54.15 -8.12 -3.09
CA ALA A 982 -54.49 -9.09 -2.06
C ALA A 982 -55.95 -8.97 -1.62
N VAL A 983 -56.39 -7.77 -1.22
CA VAL A 983 -57.77 -7.51 -0.78
C VAL A 983 -58.76 -7.72 -1.93
N GLY A 984 -58.47 -7.20 -3.12
CA GLY A 984 -59.33 -7.34 -4.30
C GLY A 984 -59.55 -8.79 -4.73
N SER A 985 -58.53 -9.64 -4.58
CA SER A 985 -58.64 -11.07 -4.88
C SER A 985 -59.58 -11.84 -3.94
N GLY A 986 -59.73 -11.37 -2.70
CA GLY A 986 -60.60 -11.95 -1.69
C GLY A 986 -62.04 -11.41 -1.71
N VAL A 987 -62.21 -10.11 -1.97
CA VAL A 987 -63.49 -9.40 -1.74
C VAL A 987 -64.33 -9.20 -3.01
N LEU A 988 -63.71 -9.03 -4.19
CA LEU A 988 -64.45 -8.69 -5.42
C LEU A 988 -65.09 -9.91 -6.10
N PRO A 989 -66.25 -9.78 -6.78
CA PRO A 989 -66.83 -10.83 -7.62
C PRO A 989 -65.84 -11.35 -8.68
N ILE A 990 -65.94 -12.62 -9.08
CA ILE A 990 -64.92 -13.30 -9.93
C ILE A 990 -64.61 -12.50 -11.20
N ALA A 991 -65.64 -12.05 -11.93
CA ALA A 991 -65.48 -11.29 -13.17
C ALA A 991 -64.77 -9.93 -12.97
N VAL A 992 -64.97 -9.29 -11.81
CA VAL A 992 -64.34 -8.00 -11.46
C VAL A 992 -62.92 -8.24 -10.92
N ALA A 993 -62.71 -9.30 -10.15
CA ALA A 993 -61.41 -9.68 -9.60
C ALA A 993 -60.42 -10.11 -10.69
N THR A 994 -60.87 -10.78 -11.76
CA THR A 994 -60.01 -11.17 -12.88
C THR A 994 -59.57 -9.96 -13.71
N LEU A 995 -60.51 -9.11 -14.15
CA LEU A 995 -60.21 -7.89 -14.92
C LEU A 995 -59.41 -6.88 -14.08
N GLY A 996 -59.85 -6.61 -12.84
CA GLY A 996 -59.16 -5.72 -11.91
C GLY A 996 -57.79 -6.24 -11.50
N GLY A 997 -57.65 -7.55 -11.27
CA GLY A 997 -56.38 -8.18 -10.94
C GLY A 997 -55.33 -8.05 -12.04
N VAL A 998 -55.72 -8.23 -13.31
CA VAL A 998 -54.81 -8.02 -14.46
C VAL A 998 -54.32 -6.57 -14.53
N LEU A 999 -55.21 -5.59 -14.34
CA LEU A 999 -54.84 -4.17 -14.34
C LEU A 999 -53.89 -3.82 -13.19
N ILE A 1000 -54.14 -4.33 -11.98
CA ILE A 1000 -53.28 -4.09 -10.82
C ILE A 1000 -51.91 -4.74 -11.03
N LEU A 1001 -51.84 -5.97 -11.56
CA LEU A 1001 -50.57 -6.64 -11.86
C LEU A 1001 -49.78 -5.93 -12.96
N ALA A 1002 -50.45 -5.42 -14.01
CA ALA A 1002 -49.83 -4.59 -15.03
C ALA A 1002 -49.29 -3.28 -14.43
N GLY A 1003 -50.06 -2.63 -13.56
CA GLY A 1003 -49.62 -1.46 -12.80
C GLY A 1003 -48.41 -1.76 -11.91
N LEU A 1004 -48.43 -2.86 -11.16
CA LEU A 1004 -47.33 -3.31 -10.31
C LEU A 1004 -46.08 -3.61 -11.14
N ALA A 1005 -46.23 -4.25 -12.30
CA ALA A 1005 -45.12 -4.50 -13.22
C ALA A 1005 -44.54 -3.18 -13.76
N GLY A 1006 -45.38 -2.21 -14.12
CA GLY A 1006 -44.97 -0.88 -14.54
C GLY A 1006 -44.21 -0.13 -13.45
N VAL A 1007 -44.76 -0.09 -12.22
CA VAL A 1007 -44.12 0.53 -11.05
C VAL A 1007 -42.81 -0.18 -10.70
N ALA A 1008 -42.78 -1.51 -10.70
CA ALA A 1008 -41.57 -2.28 -10.43
C ALA A 1008 -40.49 -2.04 -11.49
N ASN A 1009 -40.87 -1.94 -12.78
CA ASN A 1009 -39.94 -1.62 -13.85
C ASN A 1009 -39.37 -0.21 -13.70
N PHE A 1010 -40.23 0.77 -13.45
CA PHE A 1010 -39.82 2.16 -13.22
C PHE A 1010 -38.95 2.30 -11.96
N TRP A 1011 -39.29 1.58 -10.89
CA TRP A 1011 -38.51 1.52 -9.65
C TRP A 1011 -37.15 0.85 -9.87
N ARG A 1012 -37.07 -0.24 -10.62
CA ARG A 1012 -35.80 -0.88 -10.97
C ARG A 1012 -34.91 0.04 -11.81
N LYS A 1013 -35.49 0.71 -12.82
CA LYS A 1013 -34.76 1.59 -13.72
C LYS A 1013 -34.22 2.85 -13.02
N ASN A 1014 -34.99 3.45 -12.12
CA ASN A 1014 -34.64 4.75 -11.53
C ASN A 1014 -34.08 4.67 -10.09
N CYS A 1015 -34.28 3.56 -9.38
CA CYS A 1015 -33.88 3.42 -7.97
C CYS A 1015 -32.91 2.28 -7.71
N ARG A 1016 -32.73 1.34 -8.66
CA ARG A 1016 -31.88 0.13 -8.53
C ARG A 1016 -32.01 -0.50 -7.13
N PRO A 1017 -33.22 -0.90 -6.69
CA PRO A 1017 -33.42 -1.36 -5.32
C PRO A 1017 -32.66 -2.66 -5.08
N THR A 1018 -32.02 -2.76 -3.92
CA THR A 1018 -31.30 -3.99 -3.54
C THR A 1018 -32.27 -5.16 -3.40
N ILE A 1019 -31.76 -6.40 -3.46
CA ILE A 1019 -32.58 -7.60 -3.26
C ILE A 1019 -33.35 -7.51 -1.93
N CYS A 1020 -32.71 -7.01 -0.87
CA CYS A 1020 -33.35 -6.81 0.42
C CYS A 1020 -34.50 -5.79 0.38
N GLN A 1021 -34.37 -4.70 -0.39
CA GLN A 1021 -35.46 -3.74 -0.56
C GLN A 1021 -36.62 -4.35 -1.33
N GLN A 1022 -36.35 -5.14 -2.37
CA GLN A 1022 -37.38 -5.84 -3.13
C GLN A 1022 -38.14 -6.84 -2.26
N LEU A 1023 -37.42 -7.65 -1.47
CA LEU A 1023 -38.03 -8.62 -0.55
C LEU A 1023 -38.85 -7.93 0.55
N ARG A 1024 -38.39 -6.81 1.10
CA ARG A 1024 -39.13 -6.03 2.10
C ARG A 1024 -40.46 -5.48 1.53
N VAL A 1025 -40.49 -5.05 0.28
CA VAL A 1025 -41.73 -4.60 -0.39
C VAL A 1025 -42.74 -5.75 -0.50
N VAL A 1026 -42.29 -6.93 -0.96
CA VAL A 1026 -43.14 -8.11 -1.10
C VAL A 1026 -43.66 -8.58 0.27
N LEU A 1027 -42.78 -8.62 1.27
CA LEU A 1027 -43.11 -8.99 2.65
C LEU A 1027 -44.15 -8.04 3.24
N ALA A 1028 -43.89 -6.72 3.21
CA ALA A 1028 -44.79 -5.72 3.78
C ALA A 1028 -46.15 -5.71 3.08
N GLY A 1029 -46.18 -5.71 1.74
CA GLY A 1029 -47.42 -5.72 0.99
C GLY A 1029 -48.27 -6.96 1.25
N SER A 1030 -47.65 -8.14 1.26
CA SER A 1030 -48.36 -9.41 1.48
C SER A 1030 -48.84 -9.55 2.93
N ALA A 1031 -48.03 -9.13 3.91
CA ALA A 1031 -48.40 -9.19 5.32
C ALA A 1031 -49.55 -8.23 5.66
N ILE A 1032 -49.52 -6.99 5.15
CA ILE A 1032 -50.62 -6.02 5.34
C ILE A 1032 -51.89 -6.52 4.65
N GLY A 1033 -51.78 -7.04 3.42
CA GLY A 1033 -52.91 -7.62 2.70
C GLY A 1033 -53.56 -8.78 3.46
N ALA A 1034 -52.74 -9.71 3.98
CA ALA A 1034 -53.21 -10.82 4.81
C ALA A 1034 -53.89 -10.32 6.10
N LEU A 1035 -53.30 -9.35 6.80
CA LEU A 1035 -53.89 -8.77 8.01
C LEU A 1035 -55.28 -8.16 7.73
N LEU A 1036 -55.42 -7.41 6.64
CA LEU A 1036 -56.70 -6.79 6.26
C LEU A 1036 -57.77 -7.85 5.94
N LEU A 1037 -57.40 -8.91 5.21
CA LEU A 1037 -58.30 -10.03 4.93
C LEU A 1037 -58.73 -10.77 6.21
N ALA A 1038 -57.81 -10.96 7.16
CA ALA A 1038 -58.11 -11.56 8.46
C ALA A 1038 -59.05 -10.67 9.30
N LEU A 1039 -58.82 -9.36 9.33
CA LEU A 1039 -59.72 -8.41 9.99
C LEU A 1039 -61.13 -8.43 9.38
N MET A 1040 -61.24 -8.47 8.04
CA MET A 1040 -62.55 -8.58 7.37
C MET A 1040 -63.30 -9.86 7.75
N MET A 1041 -62.62 -11.00 7.87
CA MET A 1041 -63.21 -12.23 8.39
C MET A 1041 -63.69 -12.08 9.83
N LEU A 1042 -62.90 -11.45 10.70
CA LEU A 1042 -63.25 -11.22 12.11
C LEU A 1042 -64.49 -10.32 12.25
N PHE A 1043 -64.68 -9.36 11.34
CA PHE A 1043 -65.87 -8.47 11.32
C PHE A 1043 -67.06 -9.03 10.51
N GLY A 1044 -67.08 -10.34 10.23
CA GLY A 1044 -68.25 -11.03 9.69
C GLY A 1044 -68.37 -11.08 8.16
N GLN A 1045 -67.35 -10.66 7.42
CA GLN A 1045 -67.28 -10.88 5.96
C GLN A 1045 -66.60 -12.22 5.67
N SER A 1046 -67.37 -13.30 5.60
CA SER A 1046 -66.85 -14.66 5.36
C SER A 1046 -67.30 -15.22 4.01
N THR A 1047 -66.51 -14.98 2.96
CA THR A 1047 -66.62 -15.75 1.72
C THR A 1047 -65.46 -16.75 1.62
N PRO A 1048 -65.63 -17.92 0.97
CA PRO A 1048 -64.55 -18.89 0.77
C PRO A 1048 -63.30 -18.29 0.13
N ARG A 1049 -63.48 -17.25 -0.70
CA ARG A 1049 -62.40 -16.55 -1.41
C ARG A 1049 -61.51 -15.70 -0.50
N ILE A 1050 -62.07 -15.11 0.56
CA ILE A 1050 -61.28 -14.38 1.56
C ILE A 1050 -60.34 -15.35 2.29
N ALA A 1051 -60.79 -16.57 2.59
CA ALA A 1051 -59.98 -17.61 3.23
C ALA A 1051 -58.81 -18.03 2.32
N THR A 1052 -59.09 -18.30 1.05
CA THR A 1052 -58.08 -18.70 0.07
C THR A 1052 -57.05 -17.58 -0.15
N ALA A 1053 -57.50 -16.33 -0.34
CA ALA A 1053 -56.59 -15.20 -0.50
C ALA A 1053 -55.72 -14.99 0.75
N LEU A 1054 -56.29 -15.06 1.95
CA LEU A 1054 -55.56 -14.95 3.20
C LEU A 1054 -54.41 -15.96 3.28
N ILE A 1055 -54.68 -17.24 3.00
CA ILE A 1055 -53.66 -18.30 3.00
C ILE A 1055 -52.56 -17.99 1.99
N VAL A 1056 -52.92 -17.60 0.76
CA VAL A 1056 -51.95 -17.30 -0.30
C VAL A 1056 -51.01 -16.16 0.10
N PHE A 1057 -51.54 -15.04 0.61
CA PHE A 1057 -50.70 -13.90 0.98
C PHE A 1057 -49.95 -14.10 2.30
N ALA A 1058 -50.49 -14.87 3.25
CA ALA A 1058 -49.74 -15.30 4.43
C ALA A 1058 -48.54 -16.19 4.05
N CYS A 1059 -48.74 -17.14 3.13
CA CYS A 1059 -47.64 -17.95 2.58
C CYS A 1059 -46.61 -17.09 1.84
N ALA A 1060 -47.04 -16.17 0.99
CA ALA A 1060 -46.13 -15.26 0.27
C ALA A 1060 -45.30 -14.39 1.22
N ALA A 1061 -45.92 -13.86 2.28
CA ALA A 1061 -45.21 -13.12 3.33
C ALA A 1061 -44.19 -14.01 4.06
N ALA A 1062 -44.57 -15.23 4.44
CA ALA A 1062 -43.65 -16.18 5.08
C ALA A 1062 -42.46 -16.54 4.16
N THR A 1063 -42.70 -16.80 2.87
CA THR A 1063 -41.64 -17.06 1.90
C THR A 1063 -40.70 -15.86 1.74
N ALA A 1064 -41.24 -14.64 1.65
CA ALA A 1064 -40.44 -13.42 1.56
C ALA A 1064 -39.62 -13.18 2.83
N ALA A 1065 -40.15 -13.51 4.01
CA ALA A 1065 -39.42 -13.43 5.28
C ALA A 1065 -38.26 -14.43 5.34
N VAL A 1066 -38.49 -15.70 4.95
CA VAL A 1066 -37.44 -16.72 4.88
C VAL A 1066 -36.35 -16.35 3.87
N ALA A 1067 -36.74 -15.85 2.69
CA ALA A 1067 -35.80 -15.36 1.68
C ALA A 1067 -35.00 -14.14 2.17
N SER A 1068 -35.65 -13.24 2.91
CA SER A 1068 -34.97 -12.09 3.52
C SER A 1068 -33.95 -12.53 4.58
N TRP A 1069 -34.29 -13.55 5.37
CA TRP A 1069 -33.38 -14.10 6.39
C TRP A 1069 -32.18 -14.80 5.77
N SER A 1070 -32.39 -15.66 4.76
CA SER A 1070 -31.30 -16.37 4.07
C SER A 1070 -30.34 -15.43 3.33
N LYS A 1071 -30.83 -14.28 2.88
CA LYS A 1071 -30.03 -13.21 2.24
C LYS A 1071 -29.46 -12.20 3.24
N GLY A 1072 -29.65 -12.38 4.55
CA GLY A 1072 -29.10 -11.48 5.58
C GLY A 1072 -29.75 -10.10 5.64
N CYS A 1073 -30.96 -9.92 5.10
CA CYS A 1073 -31.63 -8.62 4.98
C CYS A 1073 -32.16 -8.03 6.30
N PHE A 1074 -32.00 -8.74 7.42
CA PHE A 1074 -32.39 -8.31 8.77
C PHE A 1074 -31.20 -7.95 9.66
N ARG A 1075 -29.98 -7.94 9.11
CA ARG A 1075 -28.78 -7.47 9.81
C ARG A 1075 -28.61 -5.96 9.70
#